data_AF-A0A5C5XNQ9-F1
#
_entry.id   AF-A0A5C5XNQ9-F1
#
_cell.length_a   1.000
_cell.length_b   1.000
_cell.length_c   1.000
_cell.angle_alpha   90.00
_cell.angle_beta   90.00
_cell.angle_gamma   90.00
#
_symmetry.space_group_name_H-M   'P 1'
#
loop_
_entity.id
_entity.type
_entity.pdbx_description
1 polymer ?
#
loop_
_entity_poly.entity_id
_entity_poly.type
_entity_poly.pdbx_seq_one_letter_code
_entity_poly.pdbx_strand_id
1 'polypeptide(L)'
;MKLTLRYLLAYLDDILKPQDAAAVGRLVKSSPNATTLVERIRALIRMRRLTVPAPAEKKKGLNANDVAEYLDNLTPADEVAAYEESLLKSDEKLAEVAGTHQILSLVLGGRPKIPASTKSQLQQIAMSFLPEDAEFPDDASQSTGSSVEIPAMVAPSIEPASQEIAIPFEIPKRNDGFKQFIVILGVVLLLGAWAYSILTDPSFRDVGKGYVERSSDSEATVNADLANGDPVANVEEVGTSELVTSNSGENSVKVPSPQKMNQQPHIAVTTPTSPAAPASTGSPNMPPPESTGSELVANSIPGQPMVPAENAAGNETGNEAIAPVVVQPNPIEFAPTMLYVTENQPLIYVPGDSQTGSSVVAKTGTEIKLNSSLFSPQYTLASFTINNDRVRLQMRENSAAQLTGSDNEQTLSLRLFQGHYLLEVLPEVGDDNLKSLQLEIGKNTWTIVLPEDPTTLVLEVIPQPTNQYEQIPTNGLYVANLWSTGVPVRLQMGASEPSPPKNYFALLPLNLATTQLPPGIEPDAVPGNNNKLLPAENDQPAAIDAPPLPAWSDGGPLTMTLSQKRDQQEFLKYLGASKNLWLDMQGVADDPNPRIAELATRVLALGSQYDSLVTILARSPHEETRTEAIRGLRIWLPQDPSHPELLKESLAKTFNPETAQTVYTLLWGYTLEDGRRPDISRRLVDGLRHEHVAVRELSIYWIAELTGQKLGYRPLAVATTREQAVTSWERHLTRVGALVAPE
;
A
#
# COMPACT_ATOMS: atom_id res chain seq x y z
N MET A 1 -6.95 7.35 -39.04
CA MET A 1 -6.50 7.49 -37.64
C MET A 1 -7.14 8.75 -37.07
N LYS A 2 -7.76 8.71 -35.89
CA LYS A 2 -8.16 9.92 -35.16
C LYS A 2 -6.99 10.32 -34.26
N LEU A 3 -6.66 11.62 -34.21
CA LEU A 3 -5.65 12.14 -33.30
C LEU A 3 -6.35 12.51 -31.98
N THR A 4 -6.28 11.62 -31.00
CA THR A 4 -6.75 11.87 -29.62
C THR A 4 -5.71 12.68 -28.84
N LEU A 5 -6.13 13.34 -27.76
CA LEU A 5 -5.23 14.11 -26.91
C LEU A 5 -4.20 13.20 -26.22
N ARG A 6 -4.58 11.98 -25.80
CA ARG A 6 -3.64 10.95 -25.32
C ARG A 6 -2.50 10.68 -26.31
N TYR A 7 -2.84 10.49 -27.59
CA TYR A 7 -1.87 10.16 -28.63
C TYR A 7 -1.02 11.36 -29.05
N LEU A 8 -1.48 12.58 -28.75
CA LEU A 8 -0.69 13.81 -28.88
C LEU A 8 0.31 13.98 -27.72
N LEU A 9 -0.10 13.68 -26.48
CA LEU A 9 0.81 13.67 -25.32
C LEU A 9 1.91 12.62 -25.48
N ALA A 10 1.55 11.40 -25.91
CA ALA A 10 2.50 10.33 -26.22
C ALA A 10 3.55 10.72 -27.29
N TYR A 11 3.18 11.62 -28.22
CA TYR A 11 4.09 12.20 -29.21
C TYR A 11 4.96 13.35 -28.67
N LEU A 12 4.50 14.06 -27.62
CA LEU A 12 5.23 15.17 -27.02
C LEU A 12 6.32 14.71 -26.05
N ASP A 13 6.11 13.59 -25.36
CA ASP A 13 7.05 12.99 -24.42
C ASP A 13 7.84 11.78 -25.01
N ASP A 14 7.82 11.65 -26.35
CA ASP A 14 8.61 10.69 -27.17
C ASP A 14 8.46 9.19 -26.83
N ILE A 15 7.31 8.79 -26.28
CA ILE A 15 7.01 7.38 -25.92
C ILE A 15 6.37 6.56 -27.07
N LEU A 16 6.21 7.15 -28.27
CA LEU A 16 5.64 6.46 -29.44
C LEU A 16 6.71 5.68 -30.23
N LYS A 17 6.30 4.57 -30.86
CA LYS A 17 7.15 3.82 -31.79
C LYS A 17 7.55 4.71 -32.98
N PRO A 18 8.75 4.56 -33.57
CA PRO A 18 9.23 5.47 -34.63
C PRO A 18 8.30 5.62 -35.86
N GLN A 19 7.57 4.56 -36.22
CA GLN A 19 6.59 4.60 -37.32
C GLN A 19 5.36 5.45 -36.96
N ASP A 20 4.91 5.34 -35.71
CA ASP A 20 3.76 6.07 -35.15
C ASP A 20 4.11 7.54 -34.91
N ALA A 21 5.27 7.82 -34.31
CA ALA A 21 5.79 9.18 -34.15
C ALA A 21 5.92 9.92 -35.49
N ALA A 22 6.39 9.22 -36.54
CA ALA A 22 6.42 9.77 -37.90
C ALA A 22 5.02 9.97 -38.50
N ALA A 23 4.02 9.15 -38.14
CA ALA A 23 2.63 9.37 -38.53
C ALA A 23 2.02 10.60 -37.83
N VAL A 24 2.16 10.71 -36.50
CA VAL A 24 1.67 11.86 -35.72
C VAL A 24 2.36 13.15 -36.14
N GLY A 25 3.69 13.16 -36.31
CA GLY A 25 4.43 14.34 -36.77
C GLY A 25 3.99 14.85 -38.16
N ARG A 26 3.47 13.97 -39.04
CA ARG A 26 2.81 14.37 -40.29
C ARG A 26 1.41 14.92 -40.06
N LEU A 27 0.60 14.28 -39.20
CA LEU A 27 -0.74 14.74 -38.86
C LEU A 27 -0.73 16.13 -38.21
N VAL A 28 0.18 16.38 -37.24
CA VAL A 28 0.36 17.69 -36.59
C VAL A 28 0.73 18.75 -37.63
N LYS A 29 1.74 18.51 -38.47
CA LYS A 29 2.14 19.44 -39.55
C LYS A 29 1.05 19.70 -40.60
N SER A 30 0.09 18.79 -40.76
CA SER A 30 -1.04 18.94 -41.69
C SER A 30 -2.29 19.58 -41.07
N SER A 31 -2.32 19.78 -39.75
CA SER A 31 -3.48 20.25 -39.00
C SER A 31 -3.14 21.49 -38.16
N PRO A 32 -3.61 22.69 -38.56
CA PRO A 32 -3.38 23.92 -37.80
C PRO A 32 -3.82 23.78 -36.34
N ASN A 33 -5.01 23.21 -36.10
CA ASN A 33 -5.55 23.00 -34.76
C ASN A 33 -4.65 22.11 -33.88
N ALA A 34 -4.01 21.09 -34.46
CA ALA A 34 -3.08 20.22 -33.73
C ALA A 34 -1.75 20.93 -33.44
N THR A 35 -1.28 21.79 -34.36
CA THR A 35 -0.07 22.61 -34.14
C THR A 35 -0.31 23.62 -33.00
N THR A 36 -1.41 24.37 -33.03
CA THR A 36 -1.77 25.31 -31.96
C THR A 36 -1.99 24.60 -30.62
N LEU A 37 -2.55 23.38 -30.60
CA LEU A 37 -2.68 22.58 -29.38
C LEU A 37 -1.33 22.13 -28.81
N VAL A 38 -0.39 21.71 -29.67
CA VAL A 38 0.99 21.39 -29.28
C VAL A 38 1.70 22.60 -28.68
N GLU A 39 1.54 23.78 -29.29
CA GLU A 39 2.11 25.04 -28.81
C GLU A 39 1.51 25.44 -27.46
N ARG A 40 0.18 25.33 -27.30
CA ARG A 40 -0.53 25.56 -26.03
C ARG A 40 -0.04 24.64 -24.92
N ILE A 41 0.02 23.32 -25.15
CA ILE A 41 0.51 22.35 -24.14
C ILE A 41 1.95 22.67 -23.73
N ARG A 42 2.84 22.95 -24.70
CA ARG A 42 4.24 23.33 -24.43
C ARG A 42 4.38 24.66 -23.69
N ALA A 43 3.47 25.61 -23.90
CA ALA A 43 3.43 26.85 -23.14
C ALA A 43 2.99 26.61 -21.69
N LEU A 44 1.90 25.85 -21.49
CA LEU A 44 1.35 25.53 -20.17
C LEU A 44 2.36 24.79 -19.28
N ILE A 45 3.01 23.74 -19.78
CA ILE A 45 4.06 23.01 -19.04
C ILE A 45 5.21 23.93 -18.58
N ARG A 46 5.45 25.05 -19.29
CA ARG A 46 6.50 26.02 -18.97
C ARG A 46 6.03 27.19 -18.09
N MET A 47 4.73 27.28 -17.77
CA MET A 47 4.17 28.40 -16.99
C MET A 47 4.39 28.22 -15.48
N ARG A 48 5.41 28.90 -14.94
CA ARG A 48 5.76 28.95 -13.50
C ARG A 48 4.68 29.59 -12.58
N ARG A 49 3.49 29.91 -13.10
CA ARG A 49 2.35 30.50 -12.37
C ARG A 49 1.01 30.02 -12.94
N LEU A 50 0.82 28.71 -13.01
CA LEU A 50 -0.52 28.12 -13.01
C LEU A 50 -1.10 28.23 -11.60
N THR A 51 -2.39 28.52 -11.48
CA THR A 51 -3.10 28.58 -10.20
C THR A 51 -3.25 27.16 -9.67
N VAL A 52 -2.74 26.89 -8.47
CA VAL A 52 -3.05 25.62 -7.77
C VAL A 52 -4.48 25.74 -7.22
N PRO A 53 -5.44 24.88 -7.63
CA PRO A 53 -6.79 24.92 -7.09
C PRO A 53 -6.79 24.52 -5.60
N ALA A 54 -7.68 25.11 -4.81
CA ALA A 54 -7.74 24.86 -3.37
C ALA A 54 -8.12 23.39 -3.08
N PRO A 55 -7.47 22.69 -2.12
CA PRO A 55 -7.68 21.25 -1.88
C PRO A 55 -9.12 20.80 -1.58
N ALA A 56 -10.02 21.73 -1.22
CA ALA A 56 -11.42 21.45 -0.90
C ALA A 56 -12.36 21.43 -2.13
N GLU A 57 -11.96 21.97 -3.29
CA GLU A 57 -12.86 22.09 -4.45
C GLU A 57 -12.95 20.78 -5.26
N LYS A 58 -14.00 19.99 -5.02
CA LYS A 58 -14.35 18.77 -5.79
C LYS A 58 -14.84 19.07 -7.23
N LYS A 59 -14.03 19.77 -8.03
CA LYS A 59 -14.27 20.06 -9.46
C LYS A 59 -14.01 18.81 -10.32
N LYS A 60 -15.07 18.22 -10.90
CA LYS A 60 -14.98 17.02 -11.78
C LYS A 60 -13.95 17.22 -12.91
N GLY A 61 -13.06 16.26 -13.13
CA GLY A 61 -11.98 16.32 -14.12
C GLY A 61 -10.74 17.11 -13.67
N LEU A 62 -10.52 17.21 -12.35
CA LEU A 62 -9.27 17.65 -11.70
C LEU A 62 -8.91 16.72 -10.52
N ASN A 63 -9.61 15.59 -10.37
CA ASN A 63 -9.28 14.55 -9.39
C ASN A 63 -8.15 13.68 -9.97
N ALA A 64 -7.13 13.36 -9.16
CA ALA A 64 -6.01 12.52 -9.59
C ALA A 64 -6.45 11.16 -10.15
N ASN A 65 -7.56 10.60 -9.67
CA ASN A 65 -8.13 9.35 -10.18
C ASN A 65 -8.74 9.53 -11.58
N ASP A 66 -9.44 10.64 -11.85
CA ASP A 66 -9.97 10.96 -13.19
C ASP A 66 -8.82 11.06 -14.20
N VAL A 67 -7.70 11.67 -13.79
CA VAL A 67 -6.49 11.84 -14.59
C VAL A 67 -5.81 10.48 -14.85
N ALA A 68 -5.61 9.66 -13.81
CA ALA A 68 -5.00 8.34 -13.93
C ALA A 68 -5.84 7.40 -14.82
N GLU A 69 -7.15 7.30 -14.57
CA GLU A 69 -8.07 6.47 -15.37
C GLU A 69 -8.08 6.89 -16.85
N TYR A 70 -7.90 8.19 -17.11
CA TYR A 70 -7.73 8.72 -18.45
C TYR A 70 -6.36 8.41 -19.07
N LEU A 71 -5.25 8.51 -18.34
CA LEU A 71 -3.92 8.22 -18.90
C LEU A 71 -3.69 6.71 -19.11
N ASP A 72 -4.17 5.86 -18.20
CA ASP A 72 -4.10 4.39 -18.29
C ASP A 72 -5.09 3.78 -19.30
N ASN A 73 -5.82 4.62 -20.04
CA ASN A 73 -6.79 4.22 -21.07
C ASN A 73 -7.95 3.35 -20.53
N LEU A 74 -8.34 3.56 -19.26
CA LEU A 74 -9.43 2.84 -18.60
C LEU A 74 -10.80 3.53 -18.74
N THR A 75 -10.83 4.84 -19.02
CA THR A 75 -12.09 5.61 -19.22
C THR A 75 -12.97 4.99 -20.32
N PRO A 76 -14.30 4.85 -20.11
CA PRO A 76 -15.25 4.40 -21.12
C PRO A 76 -15.18 5.20 -22.43
N ALA A 77 -15.26 4.50 -23.57
CA ALA A 77 -15.00 5.08 -24.90
C ALA A 77 -16.02 6.15 -25.36
N ASP A 78 -17.20 6.15 -24.74
CA ASP A 78 -18.24 7.16 -24.84
C ASP A 78 -17.96 8.40 -23.97
N GLU A 79 -17.38 8.23 -22.77
CA GLU A 79 -16.97 9.35 -21.91
C GLU A 79 -15.68 10.04 -22.36
N VAL A 80 -14.73 9.33 -23.01
CA VAL A 80 -13.44 9.89 -23.46
C VAL A 80 -13.59 11.19 -24.24
N ALA A 81 -14.55 11.28 -25.17
CA ALA A 81 -14.75 12.48 -25.98
C ALA A 81 -15.20 13.69 -25.15
N ALA A 82 -16.10 13.49 -24.19
CA ALA A 82 -16.56 14.54 -23.29
C ALA A 82 -15.46 14.95 -22.30
N TYR A 83 -14.61 14.00 -21.87
CA TYR A 83 -13.47 14.28 -21.02
C TYR A 83 -12.40 15.11 -21.75
N GLU A 84 -11.98 14.70 -22.96
CA GLU A 84 -11.04 15.46 -23.80
C GLU A 84 -11.57 16.88 -24.09
N GLU A 85 -12.86 17.04 -24.39
CA GLU A 85 -13.46 18.37 -24.57
C GLU A 85 -13.39 19.21 -23.28
N SER A 86 -13.54 18.59 -22.09
CA SER A 86 -13.43 19.27 -20.80
C SER A 86 -11.99 19.70 -20.47
N LEU A 87 -10.98 18.94 -20.92
CA LEU A 87 -9.57 19.32 -20.80
C LEU A 87 -9.25 20.49 -21.74
N LEU A 88 -9.68 20.41 -23.01
CA LEU A 88 -9.43 21.47 -24.00
C LEU A 88 -10.07 22.82 -23.61
N LYS A 89 -11.13 22.80 -22.79
CA LYS A 89 -11.81 23.98 -22.25
C LYS A 89 -11.12 24.63 -21.04
N SER A 90 -10.10 24.01 -20.42
CA SER A 90 -9.45 24.54 -19.20
C SER A 90 -7.93 24.35 -19.26
N ASP A 91 -7.20 25.47 -19.23
CA ASP A 91 -5.73 25.46 -19.20
C ASP A 91 -5.17 24.79 -17.93
N GLU A 92 -5.85 24.93 -16.78
CA GLU A 92 -5.49 24.25 -15.53
C GLU A 92 -5.54 22.73 -15.67
N LYS A 93 -6.65 22.20 -16.20
CA LYS A 93 -6.82 20.76 -16.46
C LYS A 93 -5.86 20.22 -17.50
N LEU A 94 -5.65 20.96 -18.58
CA LEU A 94 -4.76 20.56 -19.67
C LEU A 94 -3.29 20.57 -19.22
N ALA A 95 -2.91 21.52 -18.36
CA ALA A 95 -1.58 21.57 -17.75
C ALA A 95 -1.36 20.40 -16.79
N GLU A 96 -2.34 20.08 -15.93
CA GLU A 96 -2.27 18.95 -14.99
C GLU A 96 -2.08 17.64 -15.75
N VAL A 97 -3.01 17.27 -16.63
CA VAL A 97 -2.96 15.99 -17.37
C VAL A 97 -1.68 15.84 -18.21
N ALA A 98 -1.19 16.93 -18.82
CA ALA A 98 0.05 16.90 -19.58
C ALA A 98 1.30 16.81 -18.68
N GLY A 99 1.30 17.51 -17.54
CA GLY A 99 2.35 17.43 -16.52
C GLY A 99 2.44 16.05 -15.88
N THR A 100 1.30 15.45 -15.49
CA THR A 100 1.25 14.07 -14.98
C THR A 100 1.78 13.08 -16.01
N HIS A 101 1.36 13.18 -17.28
CA HIS A 101 1.84 12.30 -18.35
C HIS A 101 3.36 12.44 -18.58
N GLN A 102 3.89 13.66 -18.57
CA GLN A 102 5.33 13.90 -18.71
C GLN A 102 6.12 13.36 -17.50
N ILE A 103 5.65 13.58 -16.27
CA ILE A 103 6.30 13.06 -15.06
C ILE A 103 6.28 11.53 -15.06
N LEU A 104 5.15 10.90 -15.39
CA LEU A 104 5.04 9.45 -15.52
C LEU A 104 5.98 8.91 -16.62
N SER A 105 6.04 9.56 -17.78
CA SER A 105 6.96 9.16 -18.87
C SER A 105 8.43 9.23 -18.45
N LEU A 106 8.82 10.29 -17.72
CA LEU A 106 10.17 10.43 -17.16
C LEU A 106 10.48 9.36 -16.11
N VAL A 107 9.54 9.07 -15.20
CA VAL A 107 9.71 8.05 -14.15
C VAL A 107 9.79 6.63 -14.72
N LEU A 108 8.93 6.31 -15.70
CA LEU A 108 8.91 5.02 -16.40
C LEU A 108 10.15 4.81 -17.29
N GLY A 109 10.74 5.90 -17.81
CA GLY A 109 12.04 5.90 -18.48
C GLY A 109 13.24 5.64 -17.55
N GLY A 110 13.02 5.63 -16.23
CA GLY A 110 14.03 5.39 -15.19
C GLY A 110 14.28 6.61 -14.31
N ARG A 111 14.74 6.39 -13.06
CA ARG A 111 14.93 7.46 -12.06
C ARG A 111 15.77 8.62 -12.63
N PRO A 112 15.25 9.85 -12.76
CA PRO A 112 16.03 10.98 -13.24
C PRO A 112 17.15 11.32 -12.24
N LYS A 113 18.37 11.53 -12.75
CA LYS A 113 19.54 11.85 -11.91
C LYS A 113 19.47 13.29 -11.40
N ILE A 114 18.85 13.49 -10.24
CA ILE A 114 18.78 14.78 -9.56
C ILE A 114 20.21 15.24 -9.19
N PRO A 115 20.67 16.44 -9.62
CA PRO A 115 21.97 16.96 -9.25
C PRO A 115 22.09 17.17 -7.73
N ALA A 116 23.28 16.89 -7.17
CA ALA A 116 23.52 17.03 -5.73
C ALA A 116 23.21 18.45 -5.21
N SER A 117 23.54 19.49 -6.00
CA SER A 117 23.19 20.88 -5.70
C SER A 117 21.69 21.13 -5.61
N THR A 118 20.88 20.51 -6.48
CA THR A 118 19.41 20.59 -6.41
C THR A 118 18.88 19.88 -5.16
N LYS A 119 19.47 18.75 -4.77
CA LYS A 119 19.13 18.06 -3.51
C LYS A 119 19.46 18.94 -2.30
N SER A 120 20.65 19.51 -2.23
CA SER A 120 21.05 20.42 -1.14
C SER A 120 20.18 21.69 -1.09
N GLN A 121 19.80 22.26 -2.25
CA GLN A 121 18.93 23.42 -2.30
C GLN A 121 17.49 23.09 -1.85
N LEU A 122 16.96 21.90 -2.19
CA LEU A 122 15.69 21.41 -1.65
C LEU A 122 15.77 21.17 -0.13
N GLN A 123 16.89 20.64 0.38
CA GLN A 123 17.11 20.49 1.82
C GLN A 123 17.18 21.84 2.53
N GLN A 124 17.85 22.85 1.97
CA GLN A 124 17.87 24.22 2.51
C GLN A 124 16.49 24.87 2.50
N ILE A 125 15.72 24.70 1.42
CA ILE A 125 14.35 25.21 1.33
C ILE A 125 13.45 24.54 2.37
N ALA A 126 13.55 23.22 2.54
CA ALA A 126 12.84 22.50 3.61
C ALA A 126 13.23 23.02 4.99
N MET A 127 14.54 23.22 5.26
CA MET A 127 15.04 23.79 6.52
C MET A 127 14.48 25.19 6.78
N SER A 128 14.30 26.01 5.74
CA SER A 128 13.72 27.37 5.86
C SER A 128 12.20 27.43 6.08
N PHE A 129 11.51 26.29 6.10
CA PHE A 129 10.09 26.18 6.47
C PHE A 129 9.85 25.60 7.86
N LEU A 130 10.91 25.28 8.60
CA LEU A 130 10.84 24.81 9.98
C LEU A 130 10.91 26.01 10.96
N PRO A 131 10.22 25.96 12.11
CA PRO A 131 10.35 26.98 13.15
C PRO A 131 11.80 27.12 13.64
N GLU A 132 12.19 28.31 14.11
CA GLU A 132 13.54 28.55 14.67
C GLU A 132 13.80 27.73 15.94
N ASP A 133 12.74 27.28 16.62
CA ASP A 133 12.78 26.42 17.83
C ASP A 133 12.82 24.90 17.52
N ALA A 134 12.92 24.50 16.24
CA ALA A 134 12.89 23.09 15.84
C ALA A 134 14.27 22.41 16.02
N GLU A 135 14.58 21.96 17.24
CA GLU A 135 15.75 21.12 17.50
C GLU A 135 15.67 19.79 16.73
N PHE A 136 16.64 19.55 15.84
CA PHE A 136 16.83 18.28 15.16
C PHE A 136 17.78 17.38 15.94
N PRO A 137 17.50 16.07 16.10
CA PRO A 137 18.47 15.12 16.63
C PRO A 137 19.69 15.02 15.70
N ASP A 138 20.90 15.15 16.25
CA ASP A 138 22.16 15.30 15.47
C ASP A 138 22.61 14.06 14.67
N ASP A 139 21.95 12.91 14.82
CA ASP A 139 22.32 11.62 14.18
C ASP A 139 22.06 11.55 12.65
N ALA A 140 22.00 12.70 11.97
CA ALA A 140 21.91 12.82 10.52
C ALA A 140 23.20 12.46 9.75
N SER A 141 24.18 11.82 10.41
CA SER A 141 25.50 11.49 9.86
C SER A 141 25.73 10.00 9.53
N GLN A 142 24.68 9.18 9.46
CA GLN A 142 24.73 7.85 8.79
C GLN A 142 23.33 7.33 8.38
N SER A 143 22.90 7.60 7.14
CA SER A 143 21.73 6.94 6.53
C SER A 143 21.95 6.62 5.04
N THR A 144 22.57 5.46 4.78
CA THR A 144 22.78 4.95 3.42
C THR A 144 21.49 4.38 2.81
N GLY A 145 20.69 5.27 2.21
CA GLY A 145 19.89 5.00 1.03
C GLY A 145 18.71 4.02 1.17
N SER A 146 17.54 4.55 1.55
CA SER A 146 16.27 4.01 1.06
C SER A 146 15.90 4.73 -0.25
N SER A 147 15.78 3.97 -1.34
CA SER A 147 15.40 4.50 -2.67
C SER A 147 14.16 3.78 -3.16
N VAL A 148 13.00 4.42 -3.03
CA VAL A 148 11.71 3.87 -3.49
C VAL A 148 11.82 3.49 -4.96
N GLU A 149 11.45 2.26 -5.30
CA GLU A 149 11.66 1.67 -6.63
C GLU A 149 10.32 1.34 -7.29
N ILE A 150 9.93 2.17 -8.27
CA ILE A 150 8.70 2.00 -9.04
C ILE A 150 8.95 0.90 -10.11
N PRO A 151 8.03 -0.07 -10.31
CA PRO A 151 8.31 -1.21 -11.17
C PRO A 151 8.42 -0.84 -12.66
N ALA A 152 9.58 -1.10 -13.27
CA ALA A 152 9.74 -0.99 -14.72
C ALA A 152 8.86 -2.02 -15.44
N MET A 153 8.07 -1.56 -16.42
CA MET A 153 7.33 -2.41 -17.36
C MET A 153 8.10 -2.54 -18.67
N VAL A 154 8.21 -3.76 -19.20
CA VAL A 154 9.14 -4.08 -20.29
C VAL A 154 8.64 -3.57 -21.64
N ALA A 155 9.22 -2.45 -22.10
CA ALA A 155 9.23 -2.08 -23.51
C ALA A 155 10.25 -2.97 -24.29
N PRO A 156 10.04 -3.24 -25.59
CA PRO A 156 10.94 -4.07 -26.38
C PRO A 156 12.29 -3.37 -26.62
N SER A 157 13.39 -4.13 -26.52
CA SER A 157 14.76 -3.61 -26.61
C SER A 157 15.03 -2.85 -27.91
N ILE A 158 15.56 -1.64 -27.77
CA ILE A 158 16.30 -0.90 -28.81
C ILE A 158 17.71 -0.66 -28.25
N GLU A 159 18.74 -0.87 -29.05
CA GLU A 159 20.13 -0.70 -28.60
C GLU A 159 20.43 0.79 -28.32
N PRO A 160 21.06 1.12 -27.17
CA PRO A 160 21.33 2.52 -26.81
C PRO A 160 22.51 3.08 -27.61
N ALA A 161 22.22 3.78 -28.70
CA ALA A 161 23.16 4.73 -29.27
C ALA A 161 23.35 5.90 -28.29
N SER A 162 24.58 6.15 -27.84
CA SER A 162 24.87 7.13 -26.80
C SER A 162 24.53 8.57 -27.21
N GLN A 163 23.39 9.09 -26.76
CA GLN A 163 23.09 10.52 -26.72
C GLN A 163 22.60 10.93 -25.34
N GLU A 164 23.10 12.07 -24.89
CA GLU A 164 22.90 12.60 -23.54
C GLU A 164 21.57 13.37 -23.48
N ILE A 165 20.54 12.76 -22.90
CA ILE A 165 19.20 13.36 -22.81
C ILE A 165 19.23 14.48 -21.75
N ALA A 166 19.47 15.70 -22.21
CA ALA A 166 19.43 16.90 -21.38
C ALA A 166 18.01 17.17 -20.86
N ILE A 167 17.89 17.52 -19.58
CA ILE A 167 16.62 17.78 -18.91
C ILE A 167 15.98 19.05 -19.52
N PRO A 168 14.74 19.03 -20.05
CA PRO A 168 14.14 20.19 -20.76
C PRO A 168 13.85 21.43 -19.91
N PHE A 169 14.18 21.42 -18.61
CA PHE A 169 13.88 22.47 -17.64
C PHE A 169 15.11 22.84 -16.81
N GLU A 170 16.23 23.14 -17.46
CA GLU A 170 17.15 24.10 -16.87
C GLU A 170 16.42 25.45 -16.73
N ILE A 171 16.06 25.81 -15.50
CA ILE A 171 15.82 27.22 -15.16
C ILE A 171 17.11 27.95 -15.54
N PRO A 172 17.11 28.91 -16.48
CA PRO A 172 18.33 29.58 -16.88
C PRO A 172 18.90 30.29 -15.65
N LYS A 173 20.03 29.79 -15.14
CA LYS A 173 20.75 30.44 -14.05
C LYS A 173 21.01 31.88 -14.48
N ARG A 174 20.42 32.84 -13.76
CA ARG A 174 20.59 34.27 -14.01
C ARG A 174 22.09 34.57 -13.93
N ASN A 175 22.70 34.75 -15.10
CA ASN A 175 24.16 34.62 -15.23
C ASN A 175 24.86 35.91 -14.83
N ASP A 176 25.04 36.12 -13.52
CA ASP A 176 25.89 37.19 -12.98
C ASP A 176 27.38 37.02 -13.38
N GLY A 177 27.75 35.93 -14.08
CA GLY A 177 29.02 35.78 -14.78
C GLY A 177 29.29 36.87 -15.83
N PHE A 178 28.29 37.56 -16.36
CA PHE A 178 28.52 38.75 -17.20
C PHE A 178 29.16 39.91 -16.40
N LYS A 179 28.82 40.06 -15.11
CA LYS A 179 29.49 41.02 -14.22
C LYS A 179 30.91 40.57 -13.89
N GLN A 180 31.14 39.27 -13.67
CA GLN A 180 32.48 38.74 -13.48
C GLN A 180 33.35 38.95 -14.73
N PHE A 181 32.79 38.80 -15.93
CA PHE A 181 33.51 39.07 -17.17
C PHE A 181 33.83 40.56 -17.34
N ILE A 182 32.90 41.47 -17.00
CA ILE A 182 33.18 42.93 -16.97
C ILE A 182 34.25 43.28 -15.94
N VAL A 183 34.22 42.70 -14.74
CA VAL A 183 35.25 42.93 -13.70
C VAL A 183 36.61 42.39 -14.14
N ILE A 184 36.68 41.19 -14.72
CA ILE A 184 37.94 40.61 -15.24
C ILE A 184 38.47 41.47 -16.41
N LEU A 185 37.62 41.88 -17.35
CA LEU A 185 38.00 42.75 -18.45
C LEU A 185 38.47 44.12 -17.95
N GLY A 186 37.81 44.68 -16.94
CA GLY A 186 38.21 45.92 -16.27
C GLY A 186 39.58 45.80 -15.61
N VAL A 187 39.84 44.71 -14.88
CA VAL A 187 41.16 44.43 -14.28
C VAL A 187 42.24 44.24 -15.35
N VAL A 188 41.95 43.53 -16.45
CA VAL A 188 42.87 43.36 -17.58
C VAL A 188 43.16 44.69 -18.28
N LEU A 189 42.16 45.55 -18.46
CA LEU A 189 42.36 46.89 -19.02
C LEU A 189 43.11 47.83 -18.07
N LEU A 190 42.90 47.73 -16.76
CA LEU A 190 43.61 48.53 -15.75
C LEU A 190 45.08 48.08 -15.65
N LEU A 191 45.35 46.77 -15.62
CA LEU A 191 46.70 46.21 -15.72
C LEU A 191 47.36 46.55 -17.06
N GLY A 192 46.60 46.54 -18.17
CA GLY A 192 47.08 46.95 -19.49
C GLY A 192 47.45 48.43 -19.55
N ALA A 193 46.63 49.31 -18.97
CA ALA A 193 46.92 50.74 -18.85
C ALA A 193 48.12 51.01 -17.91
N TRP A 194 48.24 50.26 -16.81
CA TRP A 194 49.38 50.34 -15.90
C TRP A 194 50.69 49.89 -16.57
N ALA A 195 50.67 48.75 -17.26
CA ALA A 195 51.81 48.26 -18.04
C ALA A 195 52.16 49.20 -19.21
N TYR A 196 51.17 49.78 -19.89
CA TYR A 196 51.38 50.80 -20.92
C TYR A 196 51.98 52.08 -20.33
N SER A 197 51.55 52.51 -19.14
CA SER A 197 52.16 53.62 -18.42
C SER A 197 53.63 53.33 -18.11
N ILE A 198 53.97 52.13 -17.62
CA ILE A 198 55.37 51.73 -17.36
C ILE A 198 56.21 51.65 -18.65
N LEU A 199 55.63 51.26 -19.78
CA LEU A 199 56.31 51.21 -21.08
C LEU A 199 56.46 52.58 -21.77
N THR A 200 55.64 53.58 -21.41
CA THR A 200 55.65 54.91 -22.03
C THR A 200 56.21 56.02 -21.14
N ASP A 201 56.29 55.80 -19.83
CA ASP A 201 57.02 56.69 -18.91
C ASP A 201 58.55 56.60 -19.18
N PRO A 202 59.21 57.72 -19.54
CA PRO A 202 60.63 57.71 -19.88
C PRO A 202 61.55 57.40 -18.69
N SER A 203 61.07 57.46 -17.44
CA SER A 203 61.88 57.21 -16.24
C SER A 203 62.31 55.75 -16.07
N PHE A 204 61.54 54.77 -16.58
CA PHE A 204 61.87 53.35 -16.44
C PHE A 204 62.93 52.84 -17.42
N ARG A 205 63.31 53.64 -18.43
CA ARG A 205 64.16 53.18 -19.54
C ARG A 205 65.67 53.16 -19.26
N ASP A 206 66.10 53.62 -18.07
CA ASP A 206 67.52 53.73 -17.69
C ASP A 206 67.97 52.75 -16.59
N VAL A 207 67.06 51.95 -16.01
CA VAL A 207 67.37 50.96 -14.94
C VAL A 207 67.98 49.66 -15.51
N GLY A 208 68.87 49.81 -16.49
CA GLY A 208 69.62 48.73 -17.14
C GLY A 208 71.00 48.47 -16.54
N LYS A 209 71.14 48.46 -15.21
CA LYS A 209 72.37 48.11 -14.47
C LYS A 209 72.07 47.61 -13.04
N GLY A 210 72.81 46.58 -12.59
CA GLY A 210 72.79 46.04 -11.23
C GLY A 210 71.97 44.74 -11.14
N TYR A 211 72.56 43.54 -11.18
CA TYR A 211 73.40 42.83 -10.18
C TYR A 211 72.66 42.25 -8.96
N VAL A 212 72.50 40.91 -9.01
CA VAL A 212 72.84 39.92 -7.95
C VAL A 212 71.99 39.85 -6.66
N GLU A 213 71.57 38.61 -6.36
CA GLU A 213 70.94 38.14 -5.11
C GLU A 213 69.56 38.78 -4.79
N ARG A 214 68.69 38.20 -3.95
CA ARG A 214 68.85 37.14 -2.93
C ARG A 214 67.64 36.19 -2.86
N SER A 215 67.76 35.14 -2.06
CA SER A 215 66.75 34.11 -1.76
C SER A 215 65.63 34.55 -0.79
N SER A 216 64.78 33.57 -0.46
CA SER A 216 63.93 33.39 0.74
C SER A 216 62.52 34.01 0.77
N ASP A 217 61.57 33.09 0.99
CA ASP A 217 60.42 33.15 1.91
C ASP A 217 59.20 34.04 1.60
N SER A 218 58.16 33.35 1.08
CA SER A 218 56.93 32.98 1.79
C SER A 218 55.99 34.02 2.44
N GLU A 219 54.70 33.66 2.31
CA GLU A 219 53.54 34.04 3.13
C GLU A 219 52.92 35.45 2.99
N ALA A 220 51.58 35.42 2.98
CA ALA A 220 50.66 36.37 3.62
C ALA A 220 50.48 37.78 3.00
N THR A 221 49.27 38.38 2.99
CA THR A 221 47.91 37.89 3.29
C THR A 221 46.85 38.88 2.76
N VAL A 222 45.66 38.34 2.38
CA VAL A 222 44.31 38.86 2.74
C VAL A 222 43.86 40.28 2.29
N ASN A 223 42.69 40.33 1.62
CA ASN A 223 41.74 41.46 1.51
C ASN A 223 42.18 42.71 0.72
N ALA A 224 41.29 43.60 0.23
CA ALA A 224 39.85 43.53 -0.09
C ALA A 224 39.58 44.68 -1.10
N ASP A 225 38.96 44.41 -2.26
CA ASP A 225 37.51 44.51 -2.53
C ASP A 225 37.06 45.93 -2.96
N LEU A 226 35.97 45.99 -3.74
CA LEU A 226 35.24 47.18 -4.24
C LEU A 226 35.98 48.12 -5.23
N ALA A 227 35.31 48.80 -6.17
CA ALA A 227 34.03 48.52 -6.85
C ALA A 227 33.87 49.49 -8.05
N ASN A 228 33.13 49.06 -9.10
CA ASN A 228 32.51 49.87 -10.17
C ASN A 228 33.43 50.72 -11.08
N GLY A 229 33.19 50.88 -12.39
CA GLY A 229 32.19 50.27 -13.28
C GLY A 229 32.20 50.95 -14.67
N ASP A 230 31.56 50.33 -15.66
CA ASP A 230 30.61 50.88 -16.67
C ASP A 230 30.69 52.37 -17.13
N PRO A 231 30.27 52.74 -18.39
CA PRO A 231 29.88 51.90 -19.55
C PRO A 231 30.15 52.50 -20.98
N VAL A 232 29.54 51.86 -22.00
CA VAL A 232 29.08 52.30 -23.36
C VAL A 232 30.03 52.63 -24.54
N ALA A 233 29.57 52.18 -25.73
CA ALA A 233 29.69 52.79 -27.09
C ALA A 233 31.08 52.78 -27.78
N ASN A 234 31.22 52.76 -29.12
CA ASN A 234 30.30 52.58 -30.27
C ASN A 234 31.14 52.06 -31.50
N VAL A 235 30.70 51.09 -32.31
CA VAL A 235 30.00 51.21 -33.63
C VAL A 235 30.92 51.46 -34.87
N GLU A 236 30.61 50.77 -36.00
CA GLU A 236 31.02 51.03 -37.42
C GLU A 236 32.51 50.78 -37.84
N GLU A 237 32.87 50.41 -39.09
CA GLU A 237 32.16 49.79 -40.25
C GLU A 237 33.16 49.27 -41.34
N VAL A 238 32.70 48.48 -42.35
CA VAL A 238 33.30 48.18 -43.70
C VAL A 238 34.71 47.54 -43.73
N GLY A 239 35.16 46.67 -44.65
CA GLY A 239 34.69 46.00 -45.90
C GLY A 239 35.90 45.21 -46.49
N THR A 240 35.94 44.56 -47.67
CA THR A 240 34.98 44.36 -48.79
C THR A 240 35.53 43.25 -49.73
N SER A 241 34.68 42.50 -50.46
CA SER A 241 34.98 41.73 -51.72
C SER A 241 36.02 40.57 -51.67
N GLU A 242 36.09 39.53 -52.53
CA GLU A 242 35.30 38.92 -53.65
C GLU A 242 35.90 37.50 -53.95
N LEU A 243 35.61 36.60 -54.94
CA LEU A 243 34.80 36.40 -56.19
C LEU A 243 34.55 34.84 -56.29
N VAL A 244 33.39 34.28 -56.70
CA VAL A 244 32.97 33.82 -58.07
C VAL A 244 33.87 32.72 -58.73
N THR A 245 33.42 31.58 -59.31
CA THR A 245 32.18 30.73 -59.35
C THR A 245 32.60 29.25 -59.72
N SER A 246 31.99 28.29 -60.46
CA SER A 246 30.76 28.18 -61.31
C SER A 246 30.39 26.72 -61.75
N ASN A 247 29.09 26.38 -61.63
CA ASN A 247 28.19 25.68 -62.59
C ASN A 247 28.39 24.27 -63.23
N SER A 248 27.26 23.52 -63.25
CA SER A 248 26.61 22.79 -64.39
C SER A 248 26.59 21.25 -64.51
N GLY A 249 25.46 20.73 -65.05
CA GLY A 249 25.16 19.34 -65.45
C GLY A 249 24.35 18.55 -64.40
N GLU A 250 23.04 18.24 -64.50
CA GLU A 250 22.06 18.01 -65.58
C GLU A 250 22.08 16.62 -66.26
N ASN A 251 21.18 15.71 -65.84
CA ASN A 251 20.34 14.91 -66.75
C ASN A 251 19.13 14.22 -66.07
N SER A 252 18.22 13.62 -66.85
CA SER A 252 16.91 13.08 -66.44
C SER A 252 16.66 11.64 -66.92
N VAL A 253 15.68 10.91 -66.36
CA VAL A 253 14.91 9.80 -67.01
C VAL A 253 13.69 9.34 -66.16
N LYS A 254 12.73 8.64 -66.78
CA LYS A 254 11.37 8.31 -66.28
C LYS A 254 11.17 6.88 -65.72
N VAL A 255 10.38 6.77 -64.64
CA VAL A 255 9.06 6.08 -64.54
C VAL A 255 8.74 5.04 -65.66
N PRO A 256 8.41 3.76 -65.34
CA PRO A 256 7.02 3.43 -64.98
C PRO A 256 6.74 2.22 -64.02
N SER A 257 5.53 2.21 -63.47
CA SER A 257 4.79 1.02 -62.98
C SER A 257 3.80 0.54 -64.07
N PRO A 258 3.25 -0.69 -64.02
CA PRO A 258 1.84 -0.81 -63.58
C PRO A 258 1.44 -2.19 -62.97
N GLN A 259 0.14 -2.28 -62.59
CA GLN A 259 -0.66 -3.51 -62.34
C GLN A 259 -0.27 -4.36 -61.11
N LYS A 260 -1.12 -4.65 -60.12
CA LYS A 260 -2.53 -5.15 -60.09
C LYS A 260 -2.74 -6.46 -60.85
N MET A 261 -2.78 -7.57 -60.11
CA MET A 261 -3.65 -8.71 -60.45
C MET A 261 -4.40 -9.15 -59.19
N ASN A 262 -5.70 -9.42 -59.35
CA ASN A 262 -6.59 -9.88 -58.30
C ASN A 262 -6.87 -11.37 -58.50
N GLN A 263 -6.68 -12.20 -57.47
CA GLN A 263 -7.24 -13.55 -57.46
C GLN A 263 -7.35 -14.11 -56.04
N GLN A 264 -8.59 -14.23 -55.57
CA GLN A 264 -8.97 -14.93 -54.34
C GLN A 264 -9.78 -16.17 -54.74
N PRO A 265 -9.36 -17.38 -54.34
CA PRO A 265 -10.25 -18.53 -54.25
C PRO A 265 -10.94 -18.52 -52.87
N HIS A 266 -12.27 -18.65 -52.87
CA HIS A 266 -13.00 -18.96 -51.63
C HIS A 266 -12.89 -20.47 -51.35
N ILE A 267 -12.68 -20.84 -50.08
CA ILE A 267 -13.12 -22.13 -49.55
C ILE A 267 -14.02 -21.84 -48.35
N ALA A 268 -15.13 -22.56 -48.25
CA ALA A 268 -16.22 -22.25 -47.34
C ALA A 268 -16.18 -23.05 -46.04
N VAL A 269 -16.75 -22.42 -45.02
CA VAL A 269 -17.37 -22.97 -43.80
C VAL A 269 -17.68 -24.47 -43.83
N THR A 270 -17.20 -25.20 -42.83
CA THR A 270 -17.92 -26.34 -42.22
C THR A 270 -17.77 -26.32 -40.70
N THR A 271 -18.88 -26.19 -39.99
CA THR A 271 -18.98 -26.51 -38.55
C THR A 271 -19.10 -28.02 -38.33
N PRO A 272 -18.55 -28.59 -37.25
CA PRO A 272 -18.93 -29.92 -36.77
C PRO A 272 -20.03 -29.83 -35.71
N THR A 273 -21.22 -30.36 -35.99
CA THR A 273 -22.30 -30.58 -35.01
C THR A 273 -22.24 -32.02 -34.49
N SER A 274 -22.68 -32.22 -33.24
CA SER A 274 -22.72 -33.53 -32.56
C SER A 274 -23.52 -34.61 -33.34
N PRO A 275 -23.01 -35.85 -33.42
CA PRO A 275 -23.80 -37.02 -33.78
C PRO A 275 -24.42 -37.71 -32.55
N ALA A 276 -25.72 -38.03 -32.61
CA ALA A 276 -26.42 -38.79 -31.57
C ALA A 276 -26.42 -40.31 -31.82
N ALA A 277 -26.73 -41.07 -30.77
CA ALA A 277 -26.61 -42.53 -30.65
C ALA A 277 -27.39 -43.39 -31.66
N PRO A 278 -26.97 -44.67 -31.85
CA PRO A 278 -27.87 -45.78 -32.14
C PRO A 278 -28.45 -46.39 -30.85
N ALA A 279 -29.63 -47.00 -30.91
CA ALA A 279 -30.36 -47.47 -29.74
C ALA A 279 -30.39 -49.00 -29.56
N SER A 280 -30.30 -49.42 -28.29
CA SER A 280 -31.15 -50.41 -27.60
C SER A 280 -31.50 -51.77 -28.25
N THR A 281 -31.08 -52.85 -27.57
CA THR A 281 -31.92 -54.04 -27.29
C THR A 281 -31.45 -54.67 -25.96
N GLY A 282 -32.33 -54.82 -24.95
CA GLY A 282 -31.94 -55.47 -23.67
C GLY A 282 -32.84 -55.16 -22.46
N SER A 283 -34.07 -55.65 -22.45
CA SER A 283 -35.04 -55.58 -21.33
C SER A 283 -35.91 -56.86 -21.37
N PRO A 284 -36.75 -57.22 -20.35
CA PRO A 284 -37.16 -56.43 -19.18
C PRO A 284 -37.31 -57.19 -17.83
N ASN A 285 -37.78 -56.46 -16.81
CA ASN A 285 -38.60 -56.89 -15.65
C ASN A 285 -38.11 -57.95 -14.65
N MET A 286 -38.00 -57.52 -13.38
CA MET A 286 -39.04 -57.87 -12.38
C MET A 286 -39.26 -56.66 -11.41
N PRO A 287 -40.48 -56.43 -10.84
CA PRO A 287 -40.88 -55.14 -10.27
C PRO A 287 -40.95 -55.16 -8.70
N PRO A 288 -41.42 -54.09 -8.00
CA PRO A 288 -41.12 -53.84 -6.58
C PRO A 288 -42.21 -54.35 -5.62
N PRO A 289 -42.08 -54.03 -4.32
CA PRO A 289 -43.24 -53.67 -3.51
C PRO A 289 -43.14 -52.25 -2.94
N GLU A 290 -44.21 -51.48 -3.09
CA GLU A 290 -44.53 -50.34 -2.22
C GLU A 290 -45.25 -50.87 -0.96
N SER A 291 -45.17 -50.13 0.15
CA SER A 291 -46.39 -49.71 0.86
C SER A 291 -46.06 -48.70 1.96
N THR A 292 -46.78 -47.58 1.97
CA THR A 292 -46.67 -46.49 2.94
C THR A 292 -47.41 -46.79 4.25
N GLY A 293 -46.98 -46.16 5.36
CA GLY A 293 -47.74 -46.12 6.61
C GLY A 293 -47.37 -44.88 7.43
N SER A 294 -48.35 -44.09 7.84
CA SER A 294 -48.13 -42.87 8.63
C SER A 294 -49.28 -42.62 9.60
N GLU A 295 -49.02 -42.77 10.90
CA GLU A 295 -49.75 -42.14 12.01
C GLU A 295 -48.70 -41.85 13.13
N LEU A 296 -48.63 -40.75 13.88
CA LEU A 296 -49.54 -39.69 14.39
C LEU A 296 -50.14 -39.91 15.79
N VAL A 297 -49.75 -39.00 16.71
CA VAL A 297 -50.40 -38.56 17.98
C VAL A 297 -50.23 -39.42 19.27
N ALA A 298 -50.26 -38.70 20.40
CA ALA A 298 -50.35 -39.07 21.84
C ALA A 298 -49.07 -39.63 22.52
N ASN A 299 -48.54 -39.05 23.61
CA ASN A 299 -49.06 -38.58 24.92
C ASN A 299 -49.61 -39.68 25.86
N SER A 300 -48.87 -40.03 26.92
CA SER A 300 -49.21 -39.72 28.35
C SER A 300 -48.50 -40.63 29.39
N ILE A 301 -47.80 -40.04 30.39
CA ILE A 301 -48.01 -40.13 31.89
C ILE A 301 -48.09 -41.55 32.56
N PRO A 302 -47.82 -41.79 33.88
CA PRO A 302 -47.05 -41.12 34.96
C PRO A 302 -45.95 -42.04 35.60
N GLY A 303 -45.33 -41.62 36.73
CA GLY A 303 -45.06 -42.55 37.84
C GLY A 303 -43.82 -42.33 38.73
N GLN A 304 -43.98 -41.72 39.92
CA GLN A 304 -43.01 -41.80 41.02
C GLN A 304 -43.23 -43.08 41.86
N PRO A 305 -42.21 -43.50 42.64
CA PRO A 305 -42.46 -43.88 44.05
C PRO A 305 -41.72 -43.00 45.08
N MET A 306 -42.27 -42.99 46.30
CA MET A 306 -41.72 -42.43 47.56
C MET A 306 -41.74 -43.57 48.60
N VAL A 307 -41.07 -43.61 49.76
CA VAL A 307 -40.54 -42.65 50.78
C VAL A 307 -39.38 -43.40 51.53
N PRO A 308 -38.76 -42.95 52.67
CA PRO A 308 -38.77 -41.68 53.43
C PRO A 308 -37.37 -41.15 53.85
N ALA A 309 -37.36 -40.11 54.70
CA ALA A 309 -36.21 -39.56 55.46
C ALA A 309 -35.69 -40.53 56.58
N GLU A 310 -34.59 -40.30 57.32
CA GLU A 310 -34.43 -39.24 58.35
C GLU A 310 -33.04 -39.28 59.10
N ASN A 311 -32.54 -38.09 59.48
CA ASN A 311 -31.56 -37.69 60.53
C ASN A 311 -30.38 -38.57 61.05
N ALA A 312 -29.17 -38.03 60.84
CA ALA A 312 -28.14 -37.67 61.85
C ALA A 312 -27.02 -38.64 62.35
N ALA A 313 -25.84 -38.01 62.54
CA ALA A 313 -24.68 -38.32 63.41
C ALA A 313 -23.71 -39.50 63.05
N GLY A 314 -22.39 -39.21 63.02
CA GLY A 314 -21.33 -40.20 63.24
C GLY A 314 -20.01 -40.05 62.44
N ASN A 315 -19.00 -39.41 63.04
CA ASN A 315 -17.53 -39.55 62.86
C ASN A 315 -16.85 -39.77 61.49
N GLU A 316 -16.09 -38.74 61.09
CA GLU A 316 -14.61 -38.70 60.93
C GLU A 316 -13.82 -39.51 59.87
N THR A 317 -12.66 -38.91 59.53
CA THR A 317 -11.45 -39.37 58.81
C THR A 317 -11.55 -39.90 57.37
N GLY A 318 -11.03 -39.09 56.43
CA GLY A 318 -10.76 -39.48 55.04
C GLY A 318 -10.26 -38.29 54.22
N ASN A 319 -8.95 -38.06 54.17
CA ASN A 319 -8.35 -36.98 53.39
C ASN A 319 -8.18 -37.44 51.93
N GLU A 320 -8.93 -36.87 50.98
CA GLU A 320 -8.64 -37.03 49.56
C GLU A 320 -8.96 -35.74 48.78
N ALA A 321 -8.36 -35.58 47.60
CA ALA A 321 -8.12 -34.27 47.01
C ALA A 321 -9.39 -33.57 46.48
N ILE A 322 -9.52 -32.28 46.80
CA ILE A 322 -10.51 -31.39 46.16
C ILE A 322 -10.11 -31.21 44.70
N ALA A 323 -10.82 -31.90 43.79
CA ALA A 323 -10.76 -31.60 42.37
C ALA A 323 -11.21 -30.15 42.12
N PRO A 324 -10.62 -29.44 41.15
CA PRO A 324 -11.01 -28.06 40.86
C PRO A 324 -12.49 -28.01 40.48
N VAL A 325 -13.27 -27.21 41.22
CA VAL A 325 -14.66 -26.94 40.88
C VAL A 325 -14.66 -26.31 39.49
N VAL A 326 -15.30 -26.97 38.52
CA VAL A 326 -15.59 -26.38 37.22
C VAL A 326 -16.57 -25.24 37.48
N VAL A 327 -16.05 -24.02 37.50
CA VAL A 327 -16.86 -22.80 37.52
C VAL A 327 -17.72 -22.84 36.26
N GLN A 328 -19.01 -23.05 36.43
CA GLN A 328 -19.97 -22.79 35.35
C GLN A 328 -19.84 -21.31 35.01
N PRO A 329 -19.63 -20.92 33.74
CA PRO A 329 -19.64 -19.51 33.38
C PRO A 329 -20.99 -18.94 33.79
N ASN A 330 -20.99 -17.75 34.41
CA ASN A 330 -22.23 -17.07 34.75
C ASN A 330 -23.10 -16.94 33.48
N PRO A 331 -24.43 -17.03 33.60
CA PRO A 331 -25.31 -16.65 32.52
C PRO A 331 -24.96 -15.25 32.02
N ILE A 332 -24.99 -15.04 30.71
CA ILE A 332 -24.89 -13.71 30.13
C ILE A 332 -26.27 -13.06 30.33
N GLU A 333 -26.36 -12.09 31.24
CA GLU A 333 -27.64 -11.53 31.68
C GLU A 333 -28.11 -10.37 30.79
N PHE A 334 -27.22 -9.74 30.00
CA PHE A 334 -27.57 -8.63 29.10
C PHE A 334 -27.17 -8.86 27.65
N ALA A 335 -28.16 -8.63 26.77
CA ALA A 335 -28.03 -8.70 25.32
C ALA A 335 -28.58 -7.38 24.72
N PRO A 336 -27.72 -6.39 24.44
CA PRO A 336 -28.18 -5.11 23.90
C PRO A 336 -28.72 -5.27 22.48
N THR A 337 -29.92 -4.77 22.22
CA THR A 337 -30.52 -4.79 20.88
C THR A 337 -29.65 -4.00 19.90
N MET A 338 -29.06 -4.70 18.93
CA MET A 338 -28.20 -4.15 17.90
C MET A 338 -28.85 -4.34 16.53
N LEU A 339 -29.20 -3.23 15.86
CA LEU A 339 -29.89 -3.22 14.58
C LEU A 339 -28.95 -2.77 13.47
N TYR A 340 -28.91 -3.51 12.36
CA TYR A 340 -28.17 -3.11 11.16
C TYR A 340 -28.98 -2.10 10.33
N VAL A 341 -28.42 -0.91 10.06
CA VAL A 341 -29.16 0.24 9.49
C VAL A 341 -28.63 0.75 8.14
N THR A 342 -27.55 0.21 7.57
CA THR A 342 -27.13 0.59 6.20
C THR A 342 -28.10 0.05 5.14
N GLU A 343 -28.49 0.88 4.17
CA GLU A 343 -29.22 0.47 2.97
C GLU A 343 -28.30 0.00 1.84
N ASN A 344 -28.74 -1.01 1.09
CA ASN A 344 -28.13 -1.47 -0.17
C ASN A 344 -26.64 -1.87 -0.12
N GLN A 345 -26.11 -2.19 1.07
CA GLN A 345 -24.78 -2.80 1.23
C GLN A 345 -24.90 -4.13 1.98
N PRO A 346 -23.99 -5.08 1.75
CA PRO A 346 -23.97 -6.36 2.45
C PRO A 346 -23.16 -6.25 3.74
N LEU A 347 -23.82 -6.51 4.86
CA LEU A 347 -23.15 -7.00 6.05
C LEU A 347 -23.11 -8.53 5.96
N ILE A 348 -21.93 -9.14 6.08
CA ILE A 348 -21.82 -10.58 6.27
C ILE A 348 -21.92 -10.86 7.77
N TYR A 349 -22.82 -11.75 8.14
CA TYR A 349 -23.16 -12.07 9.53
C TYR A 349 -23.18 -13.58 9.74
N VAL A 350 -22.41 -14.08 10.71
CA VAL A 350 -22.46 -15.47 11.18
C VAL A 350 -23.19 -15.48 12.52
N PRO A 351 -24.40 -16.06 12.63
CA PRO A 351 -25.12 -16.17 13.90
C PRO A 351 -24.31 -16.94 14.95
N GLY A 352 -24.30 -16.47 16.20
CA GLY A 352 -23.63 -17.15 17.32
C GLY A 352 -24.18 -18.54 17.65
N ASP A 353 -25.39 -18.89 17.17
CA ASP A 353 -26.01 -20.21 17.30
C ASP A 353 -25.74 -21.15 16.09
N SER A 354 -24.90 -20.73 15.14
CA SER A 354 -24.62 -21.44 13.89
C SER A 354 -23.59 -22.57 14.06
N GLN A 355 -24.04 -23.77 14.43
CA GLN A 355 -23.19 -24.98 14.58
C GLN A 355 -22.36 -25.33 13.34
N THR A 356 -22.78 -24.88 12.15
CA THR A 356 -22.13 -25.12 10.86
C THR A 356 -21.33 -23.91 10.33
N GLY A 357 -21.19 -22.83 11.12
CA GLY A 357 -20.52 -21.59 10.69
C GLY A 357 -21.22 -20.89 9.51
N SER A 358 -22.48 -21.26 9.23
CA SER A 358 -23.25 -20.76 8.09
C SER A 358 -23.50 -19.26 8.22
N SER A 359 -22.96 -18.52 7.26
CA SER A 359 -23.07 -17.07 7.13
C SER A 359 -24.27 -16.66 6.29
N VAL A 360 -24.83 -15.49 6.61
CA VAL A 360 -25.96 -14.86 5.92
C VAL A 360 -25.57 -13.42 5.57
N VAL A 361 -26.00 -12.94 4.40
CA VAL A 361 -25.92 -11.52 4.07
C VAL A 361 -27.13 -10.82 4.71
N ALA A 362 -26.87 -10.04 5.75
CA ALA A 362 -27.90 -9.30 6.48
C ALA A 362 -28.45 -8.13 5.65
N LYS A 363 -29.71 -7.77 5.92
CA LYS A 363 -30.42 -6.64 5.29
C LYS A 363 -30.69 -5.54 6.31
N THR A 364 -30.92 -4.33 5.86
CA THR A 364 -31.38 -3.21 6.69
C THR A 364 -32.57 -3.63 7.56
N GLY A 365 -32.51 -3.34 8.87
CA GLY A 365 -33.48 -3.80 9.87
C GLY A 365 -33.23 -5.21 10.42
N THR A 366 -32.13 -5.88 10.07
CA THR A 366 -31.74 -7.15 10.71
C THR A 366 -31.24 -6.89 12.13
N GLU A 367 -31.84 -7.58 13.10
CA GLU A 367 -31.35 -7.64 14.47
C GLU A 367 -30.16 -8.62 14.58
N ILE A 368 -29.07 -8.14 15.18
CA ILE A 368 -27.82 -8.86 15.37
C ILE A 368 -27.89 -9.59 16.71
N LYS A 369 -27.93 -10.94 16.67
CA LYS A 369 -27.88 -11.75 17.90
C LYS A 369 -26.52 -11.66 18.58
N LEU A 370 -26.53 -11.88 19.88
CA LEU A 370 -25.32 -12.10 20.68
C LEU A 370 -24.42 -13.22 20.14
N ASN A 371 -23.11 -13.13 20.41
CA ASN A 371 -22.03 -14.03 20.00
C ASN A 371 -21.83 -14.15 18.48
N SER A 372 -22.53 -13.35 17.69
CA SER A 372 -22.46 -13.38 16.24
C SER A 372 -21.28 -12.58 15.70
N SER A 373 -20.61 -13.12 14.69
CA SER A 373 -19.50 -12.45 14.01
C SER A 373 -20.02 -11.58 12.85
N LEU A 374 -19.49 -10.37 12.79
CA LEU A 374 -19.84 -9.29 11.87
C LEU A 374 -18.64 -9.00 10.97
N PHE A 375 -18.86 -9.01 9.66
CA PHE A 375 -17.80 -8.75 8.69
C PHE A 375 -18.29 -7.74 7.64
N SER A 376 -17.55 -6.64 7.51
CA SER A 376 -17.72 -5.61 6.46
C SER A 376 -16.65 -5.86 5.38
N PRO A 377 -17.01 -6.37 4.18
CA PRO A 377 -16.10 -6.56 3.07
C PRO A 377 -15.27 -5.33 2.65
N GLN A 378 -14.39 -5.53 1.67
CA GLN A 378 -13.83 -4.41 0.92
C GLN A 378 -14.97 -3.60 0.26
N TYR A 379 -14.84 -2.28 0.21
CA TYR A 379 -15.81 -1.35 -0.36
C TYR A 379 -17.18 -1.31 0.35
N THR A 380 -17.30 -1.71 1.62
CA THR A 380 -18.55 -1.58 2.40
C THR A 380 -18.40 -0.77 3.69
N LEU A 381 -19.48 -0.11 4.09
CA LEU A 381 -19.63 0.64 5.34
C LEU A 381 -20.87 0.13 6.06
N ALA A 382 -20.68 -0.75 7.04
CA ALA A 382 -21.77 -1.33 7.81
C ALA A 382 -22.04 -0.50 9.07
N SER A 383 -23.22 0.12 9.14
CA SER A 383 -23.64 0.98 10.24
C SER A 383 -24.75 0.31 11.05
N PHE A 384 -24.69 0.50 12.36
CA PHE A 384 -25.59 -0.11 13.34
C PHE A 384 -26.05 0.92 14.36
N THR A 385 -27.25 0.73 14.89
CA THR A 385 -27.71 1.39 16.11
C THR A 385 -27.79 0.35 17.21
N ILE A 386 -27.28 0.68 18.40
CA ILE A 386 -27.21 -0.22 19.55
C ILE A 386 -27.94 0.44 20.71
N ASN A 387 -28.87 -0.31 21.30
CA ASN A 387 -29.66 0.07 22.47
C ASN A 387 -30.30 1.47 22.32
N ASN A 388 -31.38 1.54 21.51
CA ASN A 388 -32.18 2.75 21.30
C ASN A 388 -31.36 3.99 20.88
N ASP A 389 -30.44 3.81 19.93
CA ASP A 389 -29.52 4.83 19.39
C ASP A 389 -28.46 5.39 20.36
N ARG A 390 -28.36 4.89 21.62
CA ARG A 390 -27.33 5.33 22.60
C ARG A 390 -25.91 5.24 22.05
N VAL A 391 -25.61 4.18 21.28
CA VAL A 391 -24.36 4.04 20.52
C VAL A 391 -24.67 3.75 19.06
N ARG A 392 -24.05 4.50 18.15
CA ARG A 392 -24.03 4.18 16.72
C ARG A 392 -22.64 3.69 16.31
N LEU A 393 -22.57 2.46 15.83
CA LEU A 393 -21.34 1.83 15.38
C LEU A 393 -21.27 1.89 13.84
N GLN A 394 -20.18 2.41 13.29
CA GLN A 394 -19.80 2.21 11.89
C GLN A 394 -18.59 1.28 11.82
N MET A 395 -18.70 0.21 11.03
CA MET A 395 -17.59 -0.65 10.61
C MET A 395 -17.24 -0.30 9.16
N ARG A 396 -16.05 0.25 8.92
CA ARG A 396 -15.59 0.58 7.56
C ARG A 396 -15.15 -0.69 6.82
N GLU A 397 -14.63 -0.54 5.61
CA GLU A 397 -14.27 -1.67 4.77
C GLU A 397 -13.15 -2.55 5.36
N ASN A 398 -13.22 -3.85 5.06
CA ASN A 398 -12.33 -4.90 5.58
C ASN A 398 -12.29 -5.01 7.13
N SER A 399 -13.41 -4.70 7.79
CA SER A 399 -13.51 -4.76 9.26
C SER A 399 -14.24 -6.02 9.75
N ALA A 400 -13.72 -6.65 10.80
CA ALA A 400 -14.26 -7.86 11.42
C ALA A 400 -14.37 -7.73 12.95
N ALA A 401 -15.56 -7.92 13.48
CA ALA A 401 -15.87 -7.87 14.91
C ALA A 401 -16.83 -9.00 15.33
N GLN A 402 -17.04 -9.19 16.63
CA GLN A 402 -18.05 -10.08 17.20
C GLN A 402 -18.73 -9.36 18.37
N LEU A 403 -20.07 -9.38 18.39
CA LEU A 403 -20.85 -8.90 19.53
C LEU A 403 -20.75 -9.95 20.63
N THR A 404 -19.99 -9.66 21.70
CA THR A 404 -19.86 -10.56 22.86
C THR A 404 -20.85 -10.17 23.95
N GLY A 405 -21.18 -11.11 24.83
CA GLY A 405 -22.00 -10.85 26.00
C GLY A 405 -21.18 -10.37 27.20
N SER A 406 -21.82 -9.59 28.07
CA SER A 406 -21.26 -9.22 29.37
C SER A 406 -21.96 -9.98 30.51
N ASP A 407 -21.19 -10.23 31.56
CA ASP A 407 -21.60 -10.66 32.89
C ASP A 407 -22.22 -9.51 33.74
N ASN A 408 -22.39 -8.32 33.15
CA ASN A 408 -22.94 -7.12 33.80
C ASN A 408 -24.12 -6.57 32.97
N GLU A 409 -25.26 -6.31 33.63
CA GLU A 409 -26.49 -5.79 33.01
C GLU A 409 -26.36 -4.41 32.33
N GLN A 410 -25.21 -3.74 32.46
CA GLN A 410 -24.98 -2.35 32.04
C GLN A 410 -23.84 -2.19 31.03
N THR A 411 -23.36 -3.28 30.42
CA THR A 411 -22.14 -3.30 29.60
C THR A 411 -22.35 -3.93 28.21
N LEU A 412 -21.96 -3.20 27.17
CA LEU A 412 -21.84 -3.70 25.80
C LEU A 412 -20.42 -4.24 25.56
N SER A 413 -20.28 -5.51 25.19
CA SER A 413 -18.97 -6.10 24.88
C SER A 413 -18.80 -6.29 23.36
N LEU A 414 -17.68 -5.79 22.82
CA LEU A 414 -17.32 -5.91 21.41
C LEU A 414 -15.90 -6.48 21.29
N ARG A 415 -15.78 -7.65 20.65
CA ARG A 415 -14.49 -8.22 20.26
C ARG A 415 -14.13 -7.73 18.86
N LEU A 416 -12.96 -7.11 18.71
CA LEU A 416 -12.49 -6.54 17.44
C LEU A 416 -11.31 -7.37 16.93
N PHE A 417 -11.41 -7.90 15.71
CA PHE A 417 -10.35 -8.70 15.08
C PHE A 417 -9.48 -7.86 14.14
N GLN A 418 -10.09 -7.06 13.26
CA GLN A 418 -9.35 -6.13 12.39
C GLN A 418 -10.24 -5.00 11.86
N GLY A 419 -9.62 -3.94 11.33
CA GLY A 419 -10.28 -2.88 10.57
C GLY A 419 -10.43 -1.56 11.31
N HIS A 420 -11.39 -0.74 10.86
CA HIS A 420 -11.60 0.62 11.32
C HIS A 420 -13.04 0.83 11.79
N TYR A 421 -13.17 1.42 12.98
CA TYR A 421 -14.43 1.56 13.70
C TYR A 421 -14.66 3.01 14.10
N LEU A 422 -15.92 3.43 14.04
CA LEU A 422 -16.38 4.71 14.57
C LEU A 422 -17.58 4.45 15.48
N LEU A 423 -17.51 4.87 16.74
CA LEU A 423 -18.61 4.74 17.70
C LEU A 423 -19.04 6.14 18.14
N GLU A 424 -20.17 6.61 17.60
CA GLU A 424 -20.84 7.82 18.10
C GLU A 424 -21.61 7.44 19.37
N VAL A 425 -21.15 7.90 20.54
CA VAL A 425 -21.91 7.82 21.79
C VAL A 425 -22.80 9.06 21.85
N LEU A 426 -24.11 8.85 21.84
CA LEU A 426 -25.12 9.90 22.00
C LEU A 426 -25.54 10.02 23.48
N PRO A 427 -26.16 11.13 23.90
CA PRO A 427 -26.66 11.29 25.27
C PRO A 427 -27.70 10.24 25.64
N GLU A 428 -27.86 10.03 26.95
CA GLU A 428 -28.81 9.08 27.51
C GLU A 428 -30.27 9.51 27.31
N VAL A 429 -31.15 8.60 26.89
CA VAL A 429 -32.56 8.91 26.59
C VAL A 429 -33.51 7.84 27.17
N GLY A 430 -34.24 8.21 28.23
CA GLY A 430 -35.20 7.32 28.90
C GLY A 430 -34.55 6.36 29.88
N ASP A 431 -35.15 5.19 30.07
CA ASP A 431 -34.66 4.14 30.97
C ASP A 431 -33.53 3.32 30.32
N ASP A 432 -32.43 4.00 29.97
CA ASP A 432 -31.24 3.38 29.36
C ASP A 432 -30.25 2.88 30.43
N ASN A 433 -30.03 1.56 30.45
CA ASN A 433 -29.14 0.89 31.39
C ASN A 433 -27.68 0.79 30.92
N LEU A 434 -27.34 1.17 29.68
CA LEU A 434 -25.98 0.99 29.14
C LEU A 434 -25.03 2.08 29.64
N LYS A 435 -24.13 1.73 30.58
CA LYS A 435 -23.17 2.64 31.21
C LYS A 435 -21.72 2.42 30.81
N SER A 436 -21.37 1.24 30.28
CA SER A 436 -19.99 0.96 29.84
C SER A 436 -19.89 0.18 28.53
N LEU A 437 -18.77 0.36 27.85
CA LEU A 437 -18.36 -0.33 26.63
C LEU A 437 -17.08 -1.12 26.94
N GLN A 438 -17.12 -2.42 26.73
CA GLN A 438 -15.98 -3.32 26.83
C GLN A 438 -15.46 -3.67 25.44
N LEU A 439 -14.15 -3.59 25.27
CA LEU A 439 -13.43 -3.86 24.02
C LEU A 439 -12.48 -5.03 24.24
N GLU A 440 -12.59 -6.09 23.45
CA GLU A 440 -11.66 -7.21 23.47
C GLU A 440 -10.80 -7.20 22.20
N ILE A 441 -9.47 -7.21 22.32
CA ILE A 441 -8.54 -7.32 21.18
C ILE A 441 -7.46 -8.36 21.53
N GLY A 442 -7.47 -9.47 20.81
CA GLY A 442 -6.64 -10.63 21.12
C GLY A 442 -6.97 -11.23 22.48
N LYS A 443 -6.08 -11.06 23.46
CA LYS A 443 -6.23 -11.53 24.85
C LYS A 443 -6.45 -10.39 25.86
N ASN A 444 -6.50 -9.16 25.38
CA ASN A 444 -6.59 -7.96 26.21
C ASN A 444 -8.00 -7.39 26.16
N THR A 445 -8.47 -6.91 27.32
CA THR A 445 -9.82 -6.40 27.49
C THR A 445 -9.76 -5.04 28.18
N TRP A 446 -10.37 -4.03 27.57
CA TRP A 446 -10.49 -2.69 28.16
C TRP A 446 -11.95 -2.30 28.36
N THR A 447 -12.24 -1.64 29.46
CA THR A 447 -13.56 -1.08 29.76
C THR A 447 -13.50 0.45 29.69
N ILE A 448 -14.45 1.04 28.97
CA ILE A 448 -14.66 2.49 28.82
C ILE A 448 -16.00 2.82 29.49
N VAL A 449 -16.01 3.74 30.43
CA VAL A 449 -17.27 4.32 30.94
C VAL A 449 -17.82 5.26 29.87
N LEU A 450 -19.07 5.05 29.45
CA LEU A 450 -19.68 5.86 28.40
C LEU A 450 -19.95 7.28 28.91
N PRO A 451 -19.56 8.34 28.17
CA PRO A 451 -19.83 9.71 28.56
C PRO A 451 -21.33 10.06 28.48
N GLU A 452 -21.72 11.09 29.23
CA GLU A 452 -23.04 11.72 29.14
C GLU A 452 -23.13 12.67 27.93
N ASP A 453 -22.04 13.39 27.64
CA ASP A 453 -21.91 14.29 26.49
C ASP A 453 -21.65 13.55 25.17
N PRO A 454 -22.16 14.06 24.02
CA PRO A 454 -21.91 13.47 22.70
C PRO A 454 -20.41 13.33 22.41
N THR A 455 -19.96 12.10 22.20
CA THR A 455 -18.52 11.79 22.06
C THR A 455 -18.34 10.68 21.02
N THR A 456 -17.45 10.89 20.06
CA THR A 456 -17.15 9.91 19.02
C THR A 456 -15.80 9.25 19.28
N LEU A 457 -15.80 7.93 19.38
CA LEU A 457 -14.61 7.10 19.54
C LEU A 457 -14.18 6.59 18.17
N VAL A 458 -12.91 6.81 17.82
CA VAL A 458 -12.27 6.34 16.59
C VAL A 458 -11.35 5.19 16.97
N LEU A 459 -11.54 3.99 16.40
CA LEU A 459 -10.66 2.84 16.69
C LEU A 459 -10.08 2.20 15.44
N GLU A 460 -8.80 1.90 15.52
CA GLU A 460 -8.01 1.23 14.50
C GLU A 460 -7.49 -0.09 15.10
N VAL A 461 -7.69 -1.21 14.41
CA VAL A 461 -7.22 -2.53 14.84
C VAL A 461 -6.55 -3.22 13.66
N ILE A 462 -5.22 -3.37 13.72
CA ILE A 462 -4.40 -3.92 12.65
C ILE A 462 -3.71 -5.20 13.14
N PRO A 463 -4.18 -6.40 12.77
CA PRO A 463 -3.49 -7.64 13.10
C PRO A 463 -2.12 -7.68 12.43
N GLN A 464 -1.12 -8.14 13.18
CA GLN A 464 0.26 -8.26 12.72
C GLN A 464 0.53 -9.72 12.30
N PRO A 465 0.91 -9.97 11.03
CA PRO A 465 1.33 -11.30 10.60
C PRO A 465 2.70 -11.65 11.21
N THR A 466 2.98 -12.92 11.41
CA THR A 466 4.28 -13.36 11.95
C THR A 466 5.45 -13.09 11.01
N ASN A 467 6.60 -12.82 11.63
CA ASN A 467 7.93 -12.68 11.02
C ASN A 467 8.99 -13.56 11.71
N GLN A 468 8.55 -14.60 12.43
CA GLN A 468 9.40 -15.52 13.19
C GLN A 468 8.84 -16.95 13.07
N TYR A 469 9.71 -17.94 12.95
CA TYR A 469 9.31 -19.33 12.77
C TYR A 469 8.72 -19.97 14.05
N GLU A 470 7.48 -20.47 13.96
CA GLU A 470 6.70 -21.14 15.03
C GLU A 470 6.58 -20.37 16.38
N GLN A 471 6.93 -19.09 16.43
CA GLN A 471 6.81 -18.25 17.62
C GLN A 471 5.45 -17.56 17.68
N ILE A 472 4.56 -18.05 18.55
CA ILE A 472 3.31 -17.37 18.92
C ILE A 472 3.66 -16.09 19.70
N PRO A 473 3.32 -14.87 19.23
CA PRO A 473 3.70 -13.65 19.94
C PRO A 473 2.97 -13.55 21.29
N THR A 474 3.72 -13.37 22.37
CA THR A 474 3.18 -13.19 23.73
C THR A 474 2.46 -11.85 23.89
N ASN A 475 2.95 -10.81 23.21
CA ASN A 475 2.29 -9.52 22.99
C ASN A 475 2.64 -9.03 21.56
N GLY A 476 1.76 -8.23 20.95
CA GLY A 476 2.01 -7.62 19.63
C GLY A 476 1.34 -8.29 18.42
N LEU A 477 0.41 -9.23 18.62
CA LEU A 477 -0.43 -9.78 17.54
C LEU A 477 -1.35 -8.75 16.85
N TYR A 478 -1.57 -7.61 17.49
CA TYR A 478 -2.38 -6.51 16.99
C TYR A 478 -1.69 -5.20 17.36
N VAL A 479 -1.71 -4.23 16.44
CA VAL A 479 -1.58 -2.82 16.78
C VAL A 479 -3.00 -2.27 16.92
N ALA A 480 -3.27 -1.56 18.01
CA ALA A 480 -4.60 -1.02 18.29
C ALA A 480 -4.53 0.38 18.87
N ASN A 481 -5.24 1.32 18.25
CA ASN A 481 -5.26 2.73 18.61
C ASN A 481 -6.70 3.21 18.83
N LEU A 482 -6.90 4.06 19.84
CA LEU A 482 -8.17 4.68 20.19
C LEU A 482 -7.98 6.20 20.31
N TRP A 483 -8.80 6.97 19.58
CA TRP A 483 -8.96 8.42 19.77
C TRP A 483 -10.38 8.73 20.26
N SER A 484 -10.53 9.82 21.01
CA SER A 484 -11.83 10.41 21.36
C SER A 484 -11.93 11.82 20.82
N THR A 485 -13.05 12.14 20.16
CA THR A 485 -13.43 13.51 19.79
C THR A 485 -14.74 13.88 20.50
N GLY A 486 -14.73 14.96 21.27
CA GLY A 486 -15.76 15.25 22.27
C GLY A 486 -15.10 15.28 23.65
N VAL A 487 -15.60 14.48 24.58
CA VAL A 487 -15.06 14.41 25.95
C VAL A 487 -13.86 13.44 26.06
N PRO A 488 -12.80 13.78 26.82
CA PRO A 488 -11.70 12.85 27.10
C PRO A 488 -12.18 11.65 27.93
N VAL A 489 -11.98 10.42 27.42
CA VAL A 489 -12.50 9.19 28.05
C VAL A 489 -11.51 8.56 29.02
N ARG A 490 -12.03 7.75 29.94
CA ARG A 490 -11.25 6.91 30.86
C ARG A 490 -11.25 5.46 30.39
N LEU A 491 -10.10 4.82 30.50
CA LEU A 491 -9.86 3.45 30.07
C LEU A 491 -9.38 2.61 31.27
N GLN A 492 -10.02 1.48 31.52
CA GLN A 492 -9.58 0.50 32.52
C GLN A 492 -9.16 -0.79 31.80
N MET A 493 -8.07 -1.44 32.20
CA MET A 493 -7.56 -2.65 31.54
C MET A 493 -7.73 -3.86 32.47
N GLY A 494 -8.66 -4.75 32.15
CA GLY A 494 -9.07 -5.83 33.05
C GLY A 494 -9.43 -5.29 34.45
N ALA A 495 -8.71 -5.76 35.48
CA ALA A 495 -8.89 -5.36 36.87
C ALA A 495 -7.98 -4.19 37.33
N SER A 496 -7.33 -3.44 36.41
CA SER A 496 -6.51 -2.28 36.77
C SER A 496 -7.32 -1.15 37.42
N GLU A 497 -6.65 -0.14 37.98
CA GLU A 497 -7.31 1.16 38.21
C GLU A 497 -7.66 1.83 36.87
N PRO A 498 -8.73 2.67 36.80
CA PRO A 498 -9.05 3.43 35.60
C PRO A 498 -8.04 4.55 35.31
N SER A 499 -7.70 4.75 34.05
CA SER A 499 -6.76 5.78 33.61
C SER A 499 -7.22 7.21 33.97
N PRO A 500 -6.28 8.18 34.02
CA PRO A 500 -6.66 9.58 33.82
C PRO A 500 -7.38 9.75 32.46
N PRO A 501 -8.28 10.73 32.34
CA PRO A 501 -9.07 10.93 31.12
C PRO A 501 -8.19 11.49 30.00
N LYS A 502 -8.26 10.91 28.79
CA LYS A 502 -7.45 11.31 27.62
C LYS A 502 -8.25 11.28 26.31
N ASN A 503 -7.75 12.00 25.31
CA ASN A 503 -8.28 11.97 23.92
C ASN A 503 -7.58 10.92 23.04
N TYR A 504 -6.55 10.23 23.54
CA TYR A 504 -5.81 9.22 22.80
C TYR A 504 -5.25 8.14 23.72
N PHE A 505 -5.31 6.90 23.25
CA PHE A 505 -4.71 5.71 23.84
C PHE A 505 -4.15 4.80 22.74
N ALA A 506 -2.84 4.50 22.79
CA ALA A 506 -2.31 3.31 22.13
C ALA A 506 -2.71 2.10 22.99
N LEU A 507 -3.77 1.39 22.61
CA LEU A 507 -4.29 0.22 23.33
C LEU A 507 -3.29 -0.93 23.27
N LEU A 508 -2.75 -1.17 22.07
CA LEU A 508 -1.65 -2.08 21.80
C LEU A 508 -0.67 -1.36 20.87
N PRO A 509 0.42 -0.76 21.39
CA PRO A 509 1.44 -0.15 20.54
C PRO A 509 2.19 -1.22 19.73
N LEU A 510 2.77 -0.81 18.61
CA LEU A 510 3.73 -1.65 17.89
C LEU A 510 4.98 -1.86 18.78
N ASN A 511 5.33 -3.11 19.04
CA ASN A 511 6.50 -3.48 19.86
C ASN A 511 7.82 -3.18 19.13
N LEU A 512 8.24 -1.91 19.12
CA LEU A 512 9.52 -1.42 18.61
C LEU A 512 10.67 -1.74 19.59
N ALA A 513 10.85 -3.02 19.91
CA ALA A 513 11.59 -3.47 21.10
C ALA A 513 12.66 -4.55 20.84
N THR A 514 13.47 -4.39 19.78
CA THR A 514 14.79 -5.08 19.66
C THR A 514 15.91 -4.17 19.18
N THR A 515 15.84 -2.87 19.46
CA THR A 515 17.05 -2.02 19.45
C THR A 515 17.87 -2.34 20.69
N GLN A 516 18.82 -3.27 20.59
CA GLN A 516 19.75 -3.55 21.69
C GLN A 516 20.61 -2.32 21.97
N LEU A 517 20.87 -2.01 23.24
CA LEU A 517 21.89 -1.01 23.57
C LEU A 517 23.26 -1.51 23.09
N PRO A 518 24.11 -0.64 22.50
CA PRO A 518 25.42 -1.05 22.01
C PRO A 518 26.30 -1.58 23.16
N PRO A 519 26.97 -2.74 22.99
CA PRO A 519 27.78 -3.34 24.05
C PRO A 519 29.08 -2.55 24.26
N GLY A 520 29.24 -1.90 25.42
CA GLY A 520 30.45 -1.12 25.69
C GLY A 520 30.61 -0.47 27.07
N ILE A 521 29.74 -0.75 28.05
CA ILE A 521 29.84 -0.19 29.41
C ILE A 521 30.02 -1.35 30.41
N GLU A 522 31.24 -1.54 30.90
CA GLU A 522 31.53 -2.48 31.98
C GLU A 522 30.99 -1.94 33.32
N PRO A 523 30.31 -2.76 34.15
CA PRO A 523 29.80 -2.35 35.45
C PRO A 523 30.82 -2.63 36.56
N ASP A 524 31.29 -1.61 37.28
CA ASP A 524 32.09 -1.81 38.48
C ASP A 524 31.94 -0.68 39.53
N ALA A 525 32.42 -0.97 40.74
CA ALA A 525 32.62 -0.10 41.90
C ALA A 525 31.38 0.30 42.76
N VAL A 526 31.20 -0.50 43.82
CA VAL A 526 30.80 -0.17 45.22
C VAL A 526 29.48 -0.81 45.70
N PRO A 527 29.45 -1.51 46.87
CA PRO A 527 28.43 -2.54 47.11
C PRO A 527 27.40 -2.22 48.23
N GLY A 528 26.26 -2.91 48.13
CA GLY A 528 25.62 -3.51 49.30
C GLY A 528 24.45 -2.76 49.94
N ASN A 529 23.23 -3.16 49.57
CA ASN A 529 22.34 -3.75 50.56
C ASN A 529 21.42 -4.80 49.91
N ASN A 530 21.07 -5.85 50.65
CA ASN A 530 20.19 -6.90 50.14
C ASN A 530 18.73 -6.47 50.25
N ASN A 531 18.07 -6.19 49.13
CA ASN A 531 16.60 -6.20 49.12
C ASN A 531 16.02 -6.71 47.81
N LYS A 532 14.90 -7.43 47.95
CA LYS A 532 14.25 -8.25 46.93
C LYS A 532 13.45 -7.38 45.96
N LEU A 533 14.06 -6.97 44.84
CA LEU A 533 13.35 -6.28 43.77
C LEU A 533 12.69 -7.28 42.81
N LEU A 534 11.36 -7.28 42.84
CA LEU A 534 10.50 -7.76 41.76
C LEU A 534 10.65 -6.81 40.55
N PRO A 535 10.37 -7.24 39.31
CA PRO A 535 10.29 -6.31 38.18
C PRO A 535 9.27 -5.22 38.48
N ALA A 536 9.66 -3.96 38.29
CA ALA A 536 8.79 -2.82 38.58
C ALA A 536 7.78 -2.62 37.44
N GLU A 537 6.54 -3.03 37.69
CA GLU A 537 5.39 -2.96 36.77
C GLU A 537 4.86 -1.52 36.62
N ASN A 538 5.74 -0.55 36.30
CA ASN A 538 5.36 0.87 36.31
C ASN A 538 6.20 1.78 35.39
N ASP A 539 6.77 1.24 34.30
CA ASP A 539 7.25 2.07 33.19
C ASP A 539 6.04 2.68 32.47
N GLN A 540 5.58 3.85 32.94
CA GLN A 540 4.64 4.67 32.20
C GLN A 540 5.27 5.02 30.85
N PRO A 541 4.60 4.76 29.71
CA PRO A 541 5.10 5.23 28.44
C PRO A 541 5.19 6.75 28.50
N ALA A 542 6.38 7.28 28.16
CA ALA A 542 6.60 8.72 28.04
C ALA A 542 5.54 9.35 27.13
N ALA A 543 5.24 10.63 27.35
CA ALA A 543 4.17 11.33 26.64
C ALA A 543 4.51 11.51 25.14
N ILE A 544 4.22 10.48 24.35
CA ILE A 544 4.11 10.57 22.89
C ILE A 544 2.93 11.51 22.62
N ASP A 545 3.19 12.63 21.96
CA ASP A 545 2.13 13.54 21.50
C ASP A 545 1.12 12.76 20.65
N ALA A 546 -0.17 12.99 20.91
CA ALA A 546 -1.23 12.20 20.31
C ALA A 546 -1.18 12.30 18.77
N PRO A 547 -1.08 11.17 18.04
CA PRO A 547 -1.01 11.20 16.59
C PRO A 547 -2.28 11.83 16.01
N PRO A 548 -2.18 12.59 14.89
CA PRO A 548 -3.31 13.28 14.31
C PRO A 548 -4.44 12.31 13.96
N LEU A 549 -5.67 12.78 14.08
CA LEU A 549 -6.87 11.96 13.86
C LEU A 549 -6.84 11.35 12.44
N PRO A 550 -7.04 10.02 12.26
CA PRO A 550 -6.92 9.38 10.96
C PRO A 550 -7.85 9.98 9.91
N ALA A 551 -7.38 10.12 8.67
CA ALA A 551 -8.14 10.78 7.59
C ALA A 551 -9.46 10.07 7.20
N TRP A 552 -9.69 8.83 7.68
CA TRP A 552 -10.93 8.07 7.48
C TRP A 552 -11.98 8.28 8.58
N SER A 553 -11.66 9.03 9.64
CA SER A 553 -12.49 9.21 10.85
C SER A 553 -13.69 10.15 10.70
N ASP A 554 -13.91 10.73 9.52
CA ASP A 554 -14.93 11.76 9.25
C ASP A 554 -16.39 11.27 9.31
N GLY A 555 -16.62 9.99 9.59
CA GLY A 555 -17.94 9.34 9.50
C GLY A 555 -18.51 9.30 8.08
N GLY A 556 -17.72 9.71 7.09
CA GLY A 556 -18.15 9.91 5.72
C GLY A 556 -18.20 8.60 4.91
N PRO A 557 -18.97 8.59 3.80
CA PRO A 557 -19.03 7.47 2.89
C PRO A 557 -17.66 7.21 2.25
N LEU A 558 -17.39 5.94 1.91
CA LEU A 558 -16.12 5.53 1.32
C LEU A 558 -15.80 6.32 0.04
N THR A 559 -14.58 6.87 -0.01
CA THR A 559 -14.08 7.56 -1.20
C THR A 559 -13.52 6.54 -2.19
N MET A 560 -14.31 6.25 -3.23
CA MET A 560 -14.01 5.21 -4.23
C MET A 560 -13.97 5.78 -5.66
N THR A 561 -13.07 5.23 -6.48
CA THR A 561 -12.97 5.50 -7.93
C THR A 561 -14.15 4.91 -8.72
N LEU A 562 -14.27 5.22 -10.01
CA LEU A 562 -15.32 4.66 -10.86
C LEU A 562 -15.13 3.15 -11.08
N SER A 563 -13.89 2.68 -11.31
CA SER A 563 -13.61 1.24 -11.36
C SER A 563 -14.00 0.56 -10.05
N GLN A 564 -13.55 1.06 -8.89
CA GLN A 564 -13.88 0.46 -7.58
C GLN A 564 -15.40 0.35 -7.35
N LYS A 565 -16.19 1.34 -7.79
CA LYS A 565 -17.67 1.28 -7.72
C LYS A 565 -18.28 0.26 -8.67
N ARG A 566 -17.75 0.10 -9.89
CA ARG A 566 -18.17 -0.97 -10.81
C ARG A 566 -17.81 -2.34 -10.26
N ASP A 567 -16.58 -2.50 -9.77
CA ASP A 567 -16.03 -3.76 -9.29
C ASP A 567 -16.75 -4.19 -7.98
N GLN A 568 -17.08 -3.24 -7.11
CA GLN A 568 -18.04 -3.41 -6.00
C GLN A 568 -19.41 -3.87 -6.52
N GLN A 569 -20.07 -3.10 -7.40
CA GLN A 569 -21.41 -3.43 -7.93
C GLN A 569 -21.47 -4.79 -8.64
N GLU A 570 -20.36 -5.26 -9.20
CA GLU A 570 -20.22 -6.60 -9.73
C GLU A 570 -20.14 -7.65 -8.63
N PHE A 571 -19.25 -7.46 -7.65
CA PHE A 571 -19.07 -8.37 -6.52
C PHE A 571 -20.35 -8.52 -5.66
N LEU A 572 -21.12 -7.44 -5.48
CA LEU A 572 -22.40 -7.44 -4.76
C LEU A 572 -23.42 -8.45 -5.32
N LYS A 573 -23.36 -8.78 -6.62
CA LYS A 573 -24.27 -9.74 -7.27
C LYS A 573 -24.08 -11.15 -6.69
N TYR A 574 -22.83 -11.55 -6.44
CA TYR A 574 -22.50 -12.85 -5.87
C TYR A 574 -22.94 -12.95 -4.41
N LEU A 575 -22.67 -11.92 -3.61
CA LEU A 575 -23.09 -11.86 -2.20
C LEU A 575 -24.62 -11.94 -2.07
N GLY A 576 -25.36 -11.15 -2.85
CA GLY A 576 -26.83 -11.11 -2.81
C GLY A 576 -27.55 -12.37 -3.32
N ALA A 577 -26.85 -13.25 -4.03
CA ALA A 577 -27.40 -14.52 -4.54
C ALA A 577 -27.00 -15.75 -3.70
N SER A 578 -26.00 -15.61 -2.82
CA SER A 578 -25.40 -16.75 -2.09
C SER A 578 -26.38 -17.44 -1.13
N LYS A 579 -26.18 -18.75 -0.93
CA LYS A 579 -26.90 -19.56 0.06
C LYS A 579 -25.95 -20.27 1.02
N ASN A 580 -24.69 -20.45 0.64
CA ASN A 580 -23.62 -20.94 1.50
C ASN A 580 -22.39 -20.10 1.18
N LEU A 581 -22.36 -18.88 1.73
CA LEU A 581 -21.44 -17.83 1.30
C LEU A 581 -19.97 -18.25 1.28
N TRP A 582 -19.49 -19.07 2.22
CA TRP A 582 -18.10 -19.52 2.20
C TRP A 582 -17.78 -20.44 1.01
N LEU A 583 -18.69 -21.37 0.67
CA LEU A 583 -18.56 -22.22 -0.51
C LEU A 583 -18.77 -21.43 -1.81
N ASP A 584 -19.74 -20.52 -1.82
CA ASP A 584 -20.03 -19.66 -2.96
C ASP A 584 -18.84 -18.71 -3.25
N MET A 585 -18.21 -18.13 -2.23
CA MET A 585 -16.98 -17.32 -2.35
C MET A 585 -15.75 -18.14 -2.74
N GLN A 586 -15.64 -19.41 -2.33
CA GLN A 586 -14.58 -20.30 -2.82
C GLN A 586 -14.67 -20.49 -4.34
N GLY A 587 -15.88 -20.58 -4.89
CA GLY A 587 -16.09 -20.60 -6.35
C GLY A 587 -15.79 -19.27 -7.05
N VAL A 588 -16.08 -18.13 -6.40
CA VAL A 588 -15.79 -16.78 -6.96
C VAL A 588 -14.30 -16.43 -6.86
N ALA A 589 -13.52 -17.10 -6.00
CA ALA A 589 -12.06 -16.95 -5.98
C ALA A 589 -11.34 -17.51 -7.23
N ASP A 590 -12.04 -18.30 -8.06
CA ASP A 590 -11.59 -18.77 -9.38
C ASP A 590 -12.16 -17.92 -10.55
N ASP A 591 -12.80 -16.78 -10.28
CA ASP A 591 -13.37 -15.89 -11.31
C ASP A 591 -12.27 -15.39 -12.30
N PRO A 592 -12.52 -15.37 -13.63
CA PRO A 592 -11.54 -14.89 -14.61
C PRO A 592 -11.18 -13.40 -14.47
N ASN A 593 -11.98 -12.58 -13.78
CA ASN A 593 -11.63 -11.21 -13.41
C ASN A 593 -10.82 -11.21 -12.09
N PRO A 594 -9.50 -10.87 -12.12
CA PRO A 594 -8.65 -10.92 -10.93
C PRO A 594 -9.17 -10.04 -9.78
N ARG A 595 -9.88 -8.94 -10.06
CA ARG A 595 -10.45 -8.07 -9.01
C ARG A 595 -11.61 -8.73 -8.27
N ILE A 596 -12.41 -9.55 -8.95
CA ILE A 596 -13.52 -10.28 -8.33
C ILE A 596 -12.99 -11.45 -7.50
N ALA A 597 -12.01 -12.19 -8.02
CA ALA A 597 -11.31 -13.23 -7.30
C ALA A 597 -10.55 -12.70 -6.05
N GLU A 598 -9.90 -11.54 -6.17
CA GLU A 598 -9.28 -10.81 -5.06
C GLU A 598 -10.30 -10.45 -3.98
N LEU A 599 -11.46 -9.88 -4.34
CA LEU A 599 -12.53 -9.52 -3.41
C LEU A 599 -13.13 -10.74 -2.68
N ALA A 600 -13.37 -11.85 -3.40
CA ALA A 600 -13.82 -13.11 -2.79
C ALA A 600 -12.78 -13.67 -1.79
N THR A 601 -11.50 -13.60 -2.15
CA THR A 601 -10.41 -14.07 -1.27
C THR A 601 -10.26 -13.19 -0.03
N ARG A 602 -10.43 -11.87 -0.15
CA ARG A 602 -10.50 -10.96 1.01
C ARG A 602 -11.65 -11.35 1.93
N VAL A 603 -12.83 -11.68 1.41
CA VAL A 603 -13.97 -12.17 2.22
C VAL A 603 -13.68 -13.50 2.92
N LEU A 604 -13.03 -14.45 2.23
CA LEU A 604 -12.62 -15.72 2.83
C LEU A 604 -11.56 -15.54 3.94
N ALA A 605 -10.62 -14.60 3.75
CA ALA A 605 -9.63 -14.24 4.77
C ALA A 605 -10.25 -13.52 5.97
N LEU A 606 -11.17 -12.59 5.71
CA LEU A 606 -11.94 -11.85 6.72
C LEU A 606 -12.79 -12.80 7.60
N GLY A 607 -13.28 -13.90 7.01
CA GLY A 607 -13.99 -14.99 7.70
C GLY A 607 -13.12 -16.17 8.16
N SER A 608 -11.78 -16.04 8.18
CA SER A 608 -10.83 -17.08 8.63
C SER A 608 -10.96 -18.47 7.95
N GLN A 609 -11.37 -18.52 6.68
CA GLN A 609 -11.63 -19.76 5.92
C GLN A 609 -10.33 -20.40 5.38
N TYR A 610 -9.42 -20.80 6.28
CA TYR A 610 -8.04 -21.18 5.96
C TYR A 610 -7.89 -22.28 4.90
N ASP A 611 -8.70 -23.35 4.91
CA ASP A 611 -8.67 -24.40 3.88
C ASP A 611 -8.96 -23.87 2.46
N SER A 612 -9.84 -22.86 2.36
CA SER A 612 -10.10 -22.19 1.09
C SER A 612 -8.89 -21.35 0.66
N LEU A 613 -8.25 -20.63 1.59
CA LEU A 613 -7.04 -19.85 1.32
C LEU A 613 -5.86 -20.75 0.89
N VAL A 614 -5.68 -21.92 1.51
CA VAL A 614 -4.68 -22.93 1.09
C VAL A 614 -4.96 -23.43 -0.33
N THR A 615 -6.24 -23.71 -0.65
CA THR A 615 -6.66 -24.12 -1.99
C THR A 615 -6.37 -23.03 -3.04
N ILE A 616 -6.68 -21.77 -2.71
CA ILE A 616 -6.46 -20.59 -3.55
C ILE A 616 -4.96 -20.34 -3.78
N LEU A 617 -4.14 -20.43 -2.73
CA LEU A 617 -2.69 -20.28 -2.80
C LEU A 617 -2.04 -21.33 -3.72
N ALA A 618 -2.58 -22.54 -3.76
CA ALA A 618 -2.12 -23.61 -4.64
C ALA A 618 -2.58 -23.43 -6.11
N ARG A 619 -3.83 -23.02 -6.33
CA ARG A 619 -4.50 -23.17 -7.65
C ARG A 619 -4.79 -21.89 -8.41
N SER A 620 -4.98 -20.76 -7.72
CA SER A 620 -5.45 -19.54 -8.38
C SER A 620 -4.42 -19.03 -9.40
N PRO A 621 -4.84 -18.58 -10.61
CA PRO A 621 -3.92 -18.06 -11.63
C PRO A 621 -3.42 -16.64 -11.33
N HIS A 622 -4.15 -15.85 -10.54
CA HIS A 622 -3.90 -14.41 -10.33
C HIS A 622 -2.92 -14.14 -9.17
N GLU A 623 -2.05 -13.14 -9.30
CA GLU A 623 -1.04 -12.78 -8.27
C GLU A 623 -1.69 -12.05 -7.08
N GLU A 624 -2.71 -11.23 -7.37
CA GLU A 624 -3.55 -10.51 -6.41
C GLU A 624 -4.24 -11.49 -5.45
N THR A 625 -4.91 -12.50 -6.01
CA THR A 625 -5.66 -13.52 -5.28
C THR A 625 -4.74 -14.36 -4.39
N ARG A 626 -3.58 -14.81 -4.88
CA ARG A 626 -2.59 -15.52 -4.04
C ARG A 626 -1.97 -14.62 -2.96
N THR A 627 -1.76 -13.34 -3.24
CA THR A 627 -1.26 -12.35 -2.25
C THR A 627 -2.23 -12.17 -1.08
N GLU A 628 -3.54 -12.07 -1.34
CA GLU A 628 -4.54 -11.98 -0.27
C GLU A 628 -4.70 -13.31 0.50
N ALA A 629 -4.56 -14.46 -0.15
CA ALA A 629 -4.52 -15.75 0.53
C ALA A 629 -3.30 -15.88 1.47
N ILE A 630 -2.11 -15.44 1.03
CA ILE A 630 -0.91 -15.34 1.89
C ILE A 630 -1.18 -14.41 3.07
N ARG A 631 -1.73 -13.21 2.84
CA ARG A 631 -2.05 -12.24 3.91
C ARG A 631 -2.98 -12.84 4.95
N GLY A 632 -4.09 -13.44 4.51
CA GLY A 632 -5.08 -14.07 5.38
C GLY A 632 -4.50 -15.22 6.21
N LEU A 633 -3.77 -16.14 5.58
CA LEU A 633 -3.11 -17.26 6.28
C LEU A 633 -2.10 -16.77 7.32
N ARG A 634 -1.31 -15.73 7.00
CA ARG A 634 -0.31 -15.18 7.95
C ARG A 634 -0.92 -14.38 9.10
N ILE A 635 -2.09 -13.76 8.89
CA ILE A 635 -2.88 -13.12 9.95
C ILE A 635 -3.54 -14.16 10.86
N TRP A 636 -4.06 -15.25 10.30
CA TRP A 636 -4.79 -16.31 11.02
C TRP A 636 -3.87 -17.25 11.81
N LEU A 637 -2.76 -17.71 11.21
CA LEU A 637 -1.86 -18.74 11.75
C LEU A 637 -1.42 -18.54 13.21
N PRO A 638 -1.03 -17.35 13.69
CA PRO A 638 -0.53 -17.19 15.05
C PRO A 638 -1.62 -16.88 16.09
N GLN A 639 -2.91 -16.81 15.71
CA GLN A 639 -4.00 -16.41 16.61
C GLN A 639 -4.34 -17.47 17.67
N ASP A 640 -4.25 -18.76 17.33
CA ASP A 640 -4.58 -19.88 18.20
C ASP A 640 -3.49 -20.98 18.14
N PRO A 641 -3.10 -21.61 19.27
CA PRO A 641 -2.08 -22.66 19.30
C PRO A 641 -2.39 -23.92 18.47
N SER A 642 -3.64 -24.14 18.03
CA SER A 642 -4.04 -25.28 17.20
C SER A 642 -3.92 -25.04 15.69
N HIS A 643 -3.96 -23.78 15.24
CA HIS A 643 -3.82 -23.40 13.83
C HIS A 643 -2.57 -23.96 13.13
N PRO A 644 -1.39 -24.10 13.77
CA PRO A 644 -0.19 -24.63 13.11
C PRO A 644 -0.35 -26.08 12.61
N GLU A 645 -1.00 -26.94 13.37
CA GLU A 645 -1.23 -28.35 12.98
C GLU A 645 -2.37 -28.48 11.95
N LEU A 646 -3.43 -27.67 12.09
CA LEU A 646 -4.48 -27.56 11.07
C LEU A 646 -3.91 -27.10 9.72
N LEU A 647 -2.99 -26.14 9.73
CA LEU A 647 -2.30 -25.67 8.53
C LEU A 647 -1.41 -26.75 7.92
N LYS A 648 -0.64 -27.50 8.73
CA LYS A 648 0.16 -28.64 8.25
C LYS A 648 -0.72 -29.68 7.55
N GLU A 649 -1.86 -30.03 8.14
CA GLU A 649 -2.81 -30.99 7.56
C GLU A 649 -3.42 -30.46 6.24
N SER A 650 -3.84 -29.20 6.19
CA SER A 650 -4.41 -28.56 5.00
C SER A 650 -3.41 -28.44 3.85
N LEU A 651 -2.16 -28.04 4.15
CA LEU A 651 -1.07 -27.98 3.18
C LEU A 651 -0.72 -29.37 2.64
N ALA A 652 -0.68 -30.41 3.50
CA ALA A 652 -0.39 -31.79 3.11
C ALA A 652 -1.49 -32.44 2.24
N LYS A 653 -2.74 -31.96 2.30
CA LYS A 653 -3.83 -32.35 1.39
C LYS A 653 -3.70 -31.73 -0.01
N THR A 654 -2.98 -30.61 -0.11
CA THR A 654 -3.03 -29.71 -1.30
C THR A 654 -1.71 -29.69 -2.08
N PHE A 655 -0.58 -29.80 -1.41
CA PHE A 655 0.77 -29.75 -1.98
C PHE A 655 1.50 -31.10 -1.83
N ASN A 656 2.57 -31.31 -2.59
CA ASN A 656 3.51 -32.40 -2.28
C ASN A 656 4.22 -32.12 -0.92
N PRO A 657 4.67 -33.14 -0.16
CA PRO A 657 5.14 -32.93 1.22
C PRO A 657 6.31 -31.95 1.39
N GLU A 658 7.23 -31.90 0.42
CA GLU A 658 8.37 -30.97 0.42
C GLU A 658 7.93 -29.52 0.17
N THR A 659 7.01 -29.32 -0.79
CA THR A 659 6.40 -28.01 -1.04
C THR A 659 5.51 -27.59 0.12
N ALA A 660 4.75 -28.51 0.74
CA ALA A 660 3.91 -28.24 1.90
C ALA A 660 4.75 -27.71 3.08
N GLN A 661 5.84 -28.39 3.44
CA GLN A 661 6.76 -27.94 4.48
C GLN A 661 7.44 -26.61 4.12
N THR A 662 7.81 -26.42 2.85
CA THR A 662 8.42 -25.17 2.36
C THR A 662 7.45 -24.00 2.48
N VAL A 663 6.20 -24.14 2.01
CA VAL A 663 5.14 -23.13 2.15
C VAL A 663 4.83 -22.86 3.62
N TYR A 664 4.77 -23.90 4.47
CA TYR A 664 4.55 -23.75 5.91
C TYR A 664 5.61 -22.87 6.59
N THR A 665 6.90 -23.17 6.38
CA THR A 665 8.00 -22.35 6.92
C THR A 665 7.97 -20.92 6.35
N LEU A 666 7.67 -20.78 5.06
CA LEU A 666 7.54 -19.48 4.38
C LEU A 666 6.33 -18.65 4.84
N LEU A 667 5.28 -19.25 5.41
CA LEU A 667 4.15 -18.50 5.97
C LEU A 667 4.50 -17.87 7.32
N TRP A 668 5.20 -18.60 8.21
CA TRP A 668 5.66 -18.04 9.50
C TRP A 668 6.67 -16.90 9.37
N GLY A 669 7.58 -16.99 8.41
CA GLY A 669 8.51 -15.91 8.09
C GLY A 669 9.86 -15.92 8.81
N TYR A 670 10.58 -14.81 8.64
CA TYR A 670 12.01 -14.69 8.95
C TYR A 670 12.36 -13.34 9.59
N THR A 671 13.28 -13.38 10.55
CA THR A 671 13.85 -12.17 11.17
C THR A 671 14.98 -11.57 10.32
N LEU A 672 15.41 -10.35 10.64
CA LEU A 672 16.63 -9.77 10.08
C LEU A 672 17.87 -10.64 10.38
N GLU A 673 17.93 -11.33 11.52
CA GLU A 673 19.01 -12.28 11.84
C GLU A 673 18.98 -13.51 10.92
N ASP A 674 17.80 -14.03 10.59
CA ASP A 674 17.65 -15.07 9.57
C ASP A 674 18.04 -14.56 8.17
N GLY A 675 17.84 -13.26 7.90
CA GLY A 675 18.36 -12.58 6.72
C GLY A 675 19.89 -12.42 6.69
N ARG A 676 20.57 -12.41 7.85
CA ARG A 676 22.05 -12.41 7.97
C ARG A 676 22.64 -13.81 7.88
N ARG A 677 21.85 -14.86 8.08
CA ARG A 677 22.28 -16.25 8.03
C ARG A 677 22.48 -16.74 6.58
N PRO A 678 23.69 -17.20 6.20
CA PRO A 678 23.96 -17.66 4.83
C PRO A 678 23.15 -18.88 4.37
N ASP A 679 22.74 -19.76 5.30
CA ASP A 679 21.96 -20.97 5.00
C ASP A 679 20.50 -20.65 4.65
N ILE A 680 19.87 -19.72 5.38
CA ILE A 680 18.52 -19.23 5.08
C ILE A 680 18.54 -18.31 3.86
N SER A 681 19.52 -17.39 3.79
CA SER A 681 19.70 -16.49 2.65
C SER A 681 19.78 -17.23 1.32
N ARG A 682 20.56 -18.32 1.27
CA ARG A 682 20.64 -19.17 0.07
C ARG A 682 19.30 -19.87 -0.21
N ARG A 683 18.67 -20.48 0.80
CA ARG A 683 17.38 -21.18 0.65
C ARG A 683 16.27 -20.28 0.10
N LEU A 684 16.21 -19.01 0.54
CA LEU A 684 15.26 -18.02 0.03
C LEU A 684 15.51 -17.70 -1.46
N VAL A 685 16.77 -17.54 -1.87
CA VAL A 685 17.14 -17.29 -3.28
C VAL A 685 16.92 -18.52 -4.15
N ASP A 686 17.20 -19.73 -3.65
CA ASP A 686 16.90 -20.99 -4.34
C ASP A 686 15.38 -21.19 -4.54
N GLY A 687 14.57 -20.76 -3.57
CA GLY A 687 13.11 -20.74 -3.66
C GLY A 687 12.55 -19.93 -4.84
N LEU A 688 13.31 -18.95 -5.36
CA LEU A 688 12.96 -18.22 -6.59
C LEU A 688 13.00 -19.08 -7.86
N ARG A 689 13.66 -20.25 -7.82
CA ARG A 689 13.70 -21.23 -8.92
C ARG A 689 12.64 -22.33 -8.79
N HIS A 690 11.94 -22.41 -7.65
CA HIS A 690 10.99 -23.49 -7.33
C HIS A 690 9.86 -23.65 -8.37
N GLU A 691 9.40 -24.89 -8.58
CA GLU A 691 8.37 -25.22 -9.58
C GLU A 691 7.01 -24.54 -9.27
N HIS A 692 6.59 -24.57 -8.01
CA HIS A 692 5.33 -23.99 -7.56
C HIS A 692 5.40 -22.46 -7.43
N VAL A 693 4.39 -21.75 -7.93
CA VAL A 693 4.34 -20.26 -7.93
C VAL A 693 4.29 -19.66 -6.53
N ALA A 694 3.46 -20.21 -5.64
CA ALA A 694 3.35 -19.77 -4.24
C ALA A 694 4.70 -19.71 -3.49
N VAL A 695 5.61 -20.67 -3.73
CA VAL A 695 6.95 -20.67 -3.15
C VAL A 695 7.78 -19.52 -3.71
N ARG A 696 7.78 -19.32 -5.04
CA ARG A 696 8.48 -18.19 -5.69
C ARG A 696 7.99 -16.82 -5.21
N GLU A 697 6.68 -16.70 -4.93
CA GLU A 697 6.05 -15.50 -4.38
C GLU A 697 6.43 -15.22 -2.94
N LEU A 698 6.28 -16.22 -2.06
CA LEU A 698 6.68 -16.11 -0.66
C LEU A 698 8.19 -15.86 -0.53
N SER A 699 9.03 -16.51 -1.33
CA SER A 699 10.48 -16.29 -1.35
C SER A 699 10.83 -14.85 -1.76
N ILE A 700 10.25 -14.29 -2.83
CA ILE A 700 10.53 -12.88 -3.18
C ILE A 700 9.90 -11.89 -2.21
N TYR A 701 8.77 -12.23 -1.58
CA TYR A 701 8.18 -11.44 -0.51
C TYR A 701 9.17 -11.31 0.66
N TRP A 702 9.71 -12.41 1.18
CA TRP A 702 10.68 -12.37 2.28
C TRP A 702 12.02 -11.75 1.92
N ILE A 703 12.53 -11.98 0.70
CA ILE A 703 13.72 -11.26 0.23
C ILE A 703 13.48 -9.75 0.19
N ALA A 704 12.29 -9.30 -0.23
CA ALA A 704 11.93 -7.88 -0.24
C ALA A 704 11.77 -7.29 1.16
N GLU A 705 11.14 -8.03 2.09
CA GLU A 705 10.96 -7.62 3.49
C GLU A 705 12.32 -7.47 4.20
N LEU A 706 13.26 -8.41 3.97
CA LEU A 706 14.58 -8.43 4.60
C LEU A 706 15.59 -7.43 4.00
N THR A 707 15.44 -7.05 2.71
CA THR A 707 16.46 -6.24 2.00
C THR A 707 15.94 -4.90 1.46
N GLY A 708 14.62 -4.67 1.50
CA GLY A 708 13.97 -3.54 0.83
C GLY A 708 13.95 -3.64 -0.71
N GLN A 709 14.43 -4.74 -1.32
CA GLN A 709 14.66 -4.84 -2.76
C GLN A 709 14.05 -6.11 -3.38
N LYS A 710 13.57 -6.00 -4.62
CA LYS A 710 13.08 -7.13 -5.45
C LYS A 710 13.97 -7.45 -6.66
N LEU A 711 14.93 -6.59 -6.99
CA LEU A 711 15.81 -6.68 -8.18
C LEU A 711 15.04 -7.00 -9.48
N GLY A 712 13.84 -6.44 -9.66
CA GLY A 712 12.98 -6.65 -10.83
C GLY A 712 12.38 -8.06 -10.98
N TYR A 713 12.54 -8.94 -9.99
CA TYR A 713 12.02 -10.32 -10.05
C TYR A 713 10.48 -10.35 -10.15
N ARG A 714 9.96 -11.22 -11.01
CA ARG A 714 8.52 -11.44 -11.24
C ARG A 714 8.19 -12.94 -11.18
N PRO A 715 7.42 -13.44 -10.19
CA PRO A 715 7.18 -14.88 -9.98
C PRO A 715 6.51 -15.62 -11.15
N LEU A 716 5.68 -14.90 -11.91
CA LEU A 716 4.95 -15.39 -13.09
C LEU A 716 5.74 -15.23 -14.41
N ALA A 717 6.87 -14.54 -14.43
CA ALA A 717 7.64 -14.35 -15.67
C ALA A 717 8.24 -15.67 -16.19
N VAL A 718 8.57 -15.71 -17.49
CA VAL A 718 9.24 -16.87 -18.12
C VAL A 718 10.58 -17.16 -17.44
N ALA A 719 10.96 -18.44 -17.40
CA ALA A 719 12.09 -18.91 -16.59
C ALA A 719 13.41 -18.17 -16.88
N THR A 720 13.69 -17.83 -18.13
CA THR A 720 14.88 -17.06 -18.54
C THR A 720 14.92 -15.64 -17.96
N THR A 721 13.78 -14.96 -17.87
CA THR A 721 13.67 -13.64 -17.23
C THR A 721 13.78 -13.73 -15.72
N ARG A 722 13.21 -14.78 -15.10
CA ARG A 722 13.38 -15.02 -13.66
C ARG A 722 14.86 -15.26 -13.32
N GLU A 723 15.53 -16.10 -14.09
CA GLU A 723 16.92 -16.49 -13.88
C GLU A 723 17.88 -15.28 -13.87
N GLN A 724 17.69 -14.30 -14.76
CA GLN A 724 18.50 -13.05 -14.76
C GLN A 724 18.45 -12.28 -13.42
N ALA A 725 17.30 -12.30 -12.74
CA ALA A 725 17.14 -11.73 -11.41
C ALA A 725 17.70 -12.65 -10.32
N VAL A 726 17.55 -13.98 -10.42
CA VAL A 726 18.16 -14.92 -9.46
C VAL A 726 19.70 -14.86 -9.51
N THR A 727 20.32 -14.82 -10.70
CA THR A 727 21.78 -14.60 -10.82
C THR A 727 22.23 -13.26 -10.23
N SER A 728 21.32 -12.28 -10.14
CA SER A 728 21.61 -11.00 -9.50
C SER A 728 21.56 -11.08 -7.98
N TRP A 729 20.64 -11.88 -7.43
CA TRP A 729 20.66 -12.29 -6.02
C TRP A 729 21.87 -13.15 -5.66
N GLU A 730 22.29 -14.09 -6.51
CA GLU A 730 23.50 -14.90 -6.29
C GLU A 730 24.79 -14.05 -6.30
N ARG A 731 24.87 -13.05 -7.18
CA ARG A 731 25.94 -12.04 -7.15
C ARG A 731 25.91 -11.19 -5.88
N HIS A 732 24.74 -10.89 -5.32
CA HIS A 732 24.61 -10.24 -4.01
C HIS A 732 25.08 -11.15 -2.87
N LEU A 733 24.61 -12.40 -2.80
CA LEU A 733 25.05 -13.39 -1.81
C LEU A 733 26.56 -13.65 -1.86
N THR A 734 27.16 -13.65 -3.05
CA THR A 734 28.61 -13.85 -3.23
C THR A 734 29.42 -12.61 -2.77
N ARG A 735 28.82 -11.42 -2.81
CA ARG A 735 29.43 -10.14 -2.39
C ARG A 735 29.28 -9.87 -0.89
N VAL A 736 28.17 -10.30 -0.29
CA VAL A 736 27.76 -9.96 1.09
C VAL A 736 27.81 -11.16 2.04
N GLY A 737 27.80 -12.39 1.53
CA GLY A 737 27.72 -13.64 2.30
C GLY A 737 26.27 -14.07 2.63
N ALA A 738 25.36 -13.11 2.76
CA ALA A 738 23.94 -13.30 3.09
C ALA A 738 23.06 -12.25 2.38
N LEU A 739 21.74 -12.28 2.61
CA LEU A 739 20.79 -11.28 2.09
C LEU A 739 20.98 -9.93 2.78
N VAL A 740 20.99 -9.94 4.11
CA VAL A 740 21.32 -8.82 4.99
C VAL A 740 22.82 -8.87 5.30
N ALA A 741 23.47 -7.72 5.43
CA ALA A 741 24.87 -7.69 5.84
C ALA A 741 25.00 -8.15 7.31
N PRO A 742 26.02 -8.97 7.65
CA PRO A 742 26.43 -9.15 9.04
C PRO A 742 26.90 -7.81 9.63
N GLU A 743 26.81 -7.69 10.96
CA GLU A 743 27.34 -6.56 11.73
C GLU A 743 28.87 -6.61 11.86
#